data_AF-A0A2H1L3A8-F1
#
_entry.id   AF-A0A2H1L3A8-F1
#
_cell.length_a   1.000
_cell.length_b   1.000
_cell.length_c   1.000
_cell.angle_alpha   90.00
_cell.angle_beta   90.00
_cell.angle_gamma   90.00
#
_symmetry.space_group_name_H-M   'P 1'
#
loop_
_entity.id
_entity.type
_entity.pdbx_description
1 polymer ?
#
loop_
_entity_poly.entity_id
_entity_poly.type
_entity_poly.pdbx_seq_one_letter_code
_entity_poly.pdbx_strand_id
1 'polypeptide(L)'
;MPRSPGTRPMYRVAALLLSASAIRYAGQLVLLVLIARSTSVAGVGTYTVALAVCAPVYILAGFGIRTVRLTLRREVPTRTYERFLLSSVASAGALIVVIGLFLPTQISVVILLIALVRTGETFMELYGAMLQRAGRPGAIVAVIGTGTLLQVASVAVIFAMGGGLVTALACSAAGYLVVLLAASRPLALSATRTSAEVATRVVAGPTAEAASRAADGSSTAPGPRGGALLTTDPGTDWRVLFAAGLPTGIAIGMITLLSTVPQYLLGWVSGVEDAGRFAVLLYVVVAVEVLLHALAQSWIPQARRLLDHAQLTPTTVARTALRWTLLAGVPGLAGLGAAALLLPRVLGPEFAITPVLALPLACTVLLVPASFAADTAVVVRNRYALSLTVSVLALIVGVVAGTALVALGVFDLSTALWTFAATMAVRAAAGFAAVAVSDPRRRVRVPRTPPLPPASPVRRRRIFGVARRTGGTRRTWTLPAQQLLTLRRVWPALPIAVAVMAVVAAGPRWALGAAGAVLLVVVLTVLRIGVPTLLVTTVPLAFYVAVGGTLVNLAVSDVFLLLLFVRILVDPETARAFADVSGWVRTALSLLALLLALTAGTIFVRSAAGAPEDWTAFLADAVKLVVVIGYFVVCVVVFRDLVLRGDLRILTVWARTAAAVGALGAAGALLFAAGVETGLTMDFRATGTFEDPNAFATYLIMSIPLALLARHVAGRRLLSWHQAPILAGIIASFSRGALVGLAAVLVVLCFFAFRDPALRALRVVALLALGVAAVFVLDGAASTVFEGSRGVGFGEDVRFRLWAAAVDVWLHAPLMGVGLGQFIVSSEDVLGSSGGVLAHNTYLSILAEGGAVGAMVYLAIPIAAVAALLRRGDTVARLLLASGVGGAVMAVSLNLQNFRPIWLFLALAVAWTAVPRERDPSAGGDDRLGRGLLHPDRLRSRTTTHTRTYARTEESWI
;
A
#
# COMPACT_ATOMS: atom_id res chain seq x y z
N MET A 1 -24.63 -19.65 -45.35
CA MET A 1 -24.12 -18.86 -44.20
C MET A 1 -23.40 -17.60 -44.70
N PRO A 2 -24.01 -16.40 -44.64
CA PRO A 2 -23.31 -15.15 -44.87
C PRO A 2 -22.62 -14.67 -43.58
N ARG A 3 -21.39 -14.18 -43.70
CA ARG A 3 -20.58 -13.60 -42.61
C ARG A 3 -21.24 -12.31 -42.09
N SER A 4 -21.40 -12.18 -40.78
CA SER A 4 -22.02 -11.00 -40.14
C SER A 4 -21.27 -9.69 -40.45
N PRO A 5 -21.95 -8.59 -40.86
CA PRO A 5 -21.32 -7.31 -41.23
C PRO A 5 -20.60 -6.55 -40.10
N GLY A 6 -20.76 -6.96 -38.83
CA GLY A 6 -20.23 -6.24 -37.65
C GLY A 6 -18.77 -6.53 -37.27
N THR A 7 -18.08 -7.49 -37.90
CA THR A 7 -16.73 -7.91 -37.49
C THR A 7 -15.61 -7.09 -38.13
N ARG A 8 -15.78 -6.64 -39.38
CA ARG A 8 -14.79 -5.82 -40.13
C ARG A 8 -14.48 -4.44 -39.51
N PRO A 9 -15.46 -3.70 -38.93
CA PRO A 9 -15.18 -2.42 -38.27
C PRO A 9 -14.28 -2.58 -37.04
N MET A 10 -14.48 -3.65 -36.24
CA MET A 10 -13.77 -3.86 -34.99
C MET A 10 -12.27 -4.11 -35.20
N TYR A 11 -11.90 -4.95 -36.19
CA TYR A 11 -10.50 -5.21 -36.52
C TYR A 11 -9.77 -3.98 -37.05
N ARG A 12 -10.47 -3.12 -37.81
CA ARG A 12 -9.90 -1.86 -38.31
C ARG A 12 -9.59 -0.88 -37.16
N VAL A 13 -10.49 -0.77 -36.17
CA VAL A 13 -10.24 0.06 -34.98
C VAL A 13 -9.08 -0.49 -34.16
N ALA A 14 -9.03 -1.81 -33.94
CA ALA A 14 -7.94 -2.45 -33.22
C ALA A 14 -6.58 -2.26 -33.91
N ALA A 15 -6.53 -2.40 -35.24
CA ALA A 15 -5.32 -2.17 -36.03
C ALA A 15 -4.82 -0.72 -35.90
N LEU A 16 -5.71 0.27 -35.98
CA LEU A 16 -5.34 1.68 -35.83
C LEU A 16 -4.79 2.00 -34.43
N LEU A 17 -5.41 1.45 -33.37
CA LEU A 17 -4.91 1.64 -32.00
C LEU A 17 -3.55 0.96 -31.78
N LEU A 18 -3.34 -0.19 -32.42
CA LEU A 18 -2.06 -0.87 -32.42
C LEU A 18 -0.98 -0.04 -33.13
N SER A 19 -1.29 0.51 -34.31
CA SER A 19 -0.38 1.39 -35.05
C SER A 19 0.00 2.62 -34.24
N ALA A 20 -0.97 3.27 -33.58
CA ALA A 20 -0.68 4.41 -32.70
C ALA A 20 0.28 4.04 -31.55
N SER A 21 0.09 2.87 -30.95
CA SER A 21 0.96 2.39 -29.87
C SER A 21 2.38 2.08 -30.40
N ALA A 22 2.48 1.40 -31.54
CA ALA A 22 3.76 1.07 -32.17
C ALA A 22 4.55 2.33 -32.52
N ILE A 23 3.91 3.35 -33.09
CA ILE A 23 4.55 4.64 -33.42
C ILE A 23 5.13 5.30 -32.16
N ARG A 24 4.38 5.31 -31.06
CA ARG A 24 4.83 5.88 -29.79
C ARG A 24 6.08 5.18 -29.25
N TYR A 25 6.08 3.84 -29.19
CA TYR A 25 7.23 3.09 -28.69
C TYR A 25 8.45 3.19 -29.61
N ALA A 26 8.25 3.16 -30.93
CA ALA A 26 9.33 3.37 -31.89
C ALA A 26 9.96 4.76 -31.72
N GLY A 27 9.14 5.80 -31.51
CA GLY A 27 9.62 7.15 -31.23
C GLY A 27 10.47 7.26 -29.98
N GLN A 28 10.05 6.62 -28.88
CA GLN A 28 10.82 6.58 -27.63
C GLN A 28 12.17 5.88 -27.81
N LEU A 29 12.23 4.82 -28.62
CA LEU A 29 13.47 4.14 -28.94
C LEU A 29 14.39 5.04 -29.79
N VAL A 30 13.86 5.69 -30.83
CA VAL A 30 14.65 6.60 -31.67
C VAL A 30 15.18 7.77 -30.85
N LEU A 31 14.37 8.34 -29.95
CA LEU A 31 14.80 9.40 -29.04
C LEU A 31 15.96 8.94 -28.15
N LEU A 32 15.88 7.73 -27.59
CA LEU A 32 16.96 7.16 -26.79
C LEU A 32 18.24 6.93 -27.60
N VAL A 33 18.12 6.44 -28.84
CA VAL A 33 19.26 6.26 -29.75
C VAL A 33 19.91 7.61 -30.09
N LEU A 34 19.13 8.65 -30.36
CA LEU A 34 19.65 10.00 -30.62
C LEU A 34 20.41 10.55 -29.42
N ILE A 35 19.86 10.39 -28.21
CA ILE A 35 20.54 10.78 -26.97
C ILE A 35 21.84 9.99 -26.80
N ALA A 36 21.80 8.67 -26.96
CA ALA A 36 22.98 7.83 -26.78
C ALA A 36 24.10 8.13 -27.78
N ARG A 37 23.77 8.47 -29.04
CA ARG A 37 24.79 8.82 -30.05
C ARG A 37 25.35 10.23 -29.93
N SER A 38 24.57 11.15 -29.36
CA SER A 38 24.91 12.59 -29.34
C SER A 38 25.37 13.07 -27.96
N THR A 39 25.36 12.18 -26.96
CA THR A 39 25.81 12.45 -25.59
C THR A 39 26.76 11.33 -25.12
N SER A 40 27.14 11.33 -23.84
CA SER A 40 27.91 10.24 -23.23
C SER A 40 27.00 9.18 -22.60
N VAL A 41 27.57 8.04 -22.20
CA VAL A 41 26.84 7.02 -21.42
C VAL A 41 26.25 7.61 -20.14
N ALA A 42 26.94 8.56 -19.50
CA ALA A 42 26.42 9.31 -18.36
C ALA A 42 25.21 10.20 -18.73
N GLY A 43 25.15 10.73 -19.96
CA GLY A 43 23.98 11.46 -20.47
C GLY A 43 22.75 10.56 -20.65
N VAL A 44 22.96 9.36 -21.19
CA VAL A 44 21.91 8.32 -21.27
C VAL A 44 21.46 7.90 -19.87
N GLY A 45 22.41 7.65 -18.96
CA GLY A 45 22.14 7.36 -17.56
C GLY A 45 21.28 8.45 -16.91
N THR A 46 21.65 9.71 -17.08
CA THR A 46 20.90 10.86 -16.54
C THR A 46 19.47 10.91 -17.07
N TYR A 47 19.28 10.74 -18.39
CA TYR A 47 17.94 10.70 -18.99
C TYR A 47 17.11 9.51 -18.49
N THR A 48 17.69 8.32 -18.43
CA THR A 48 16.99 7.09 -18.02
C THR A 48 16.61 7.09 -16.54
N VAL A 49 17.50 7.54 -15.64
CA VAL A 49 17.18 7.72 -14.23
C VAL A 49 16.11 8.77 -14.03
N ALA A 50 16.20 9.90 -14.75
CA ALA A 50 15.18 10.93 -14.70
C ALA A 50 13.81 10.41 -15.19
N LEU A 51 13.80 9.58 -16.24
CA LEU A 51 12.61 8.91 -16.74
C LEU A 51 12.05 7.90 -15.73
N ALA A 52 12.93 7.15 -15.07
CA ALA A 52 12.57 6.16 -14.05
C ALA A 52 11.89 6.85 -12.86
N VAL A 53 12.44 7.95 -12.35
CA VAL A 53 11.84 8.74 -11.25
C VAL A 53 10.47 9.30 -11.65
N CYS A 54 10.36 9.92 -12.84
CA CYS A 54 9.12 10.57 -13.26
C CYS A 54 7.99 9.57 -13.59
N ALA A 55 8.30 8.40 -14.14
CA ALA A 55 7.29 7.51 -14.70
C ALA A 55 6.25 7.00 -13.67
N PRO A 56 6.63 6.43 -12.50
CA PRO A 56 5.66 5.98 -11.50
C PRO A 56 4.77 7.11 -10.97
N VAL A 57 5.36 8.28 -10.74
CA VAL A 57 4.64 9.47 -10.23
C VAL A 57 3.56 9.90 -11.20
N TYR A 58 3.91 10.04 -12.49
CA TYR A 58 2.97 10.48 -13.52
C TYR A 58 1.94 9.42 -13.91
N ILE A 59 2.30 8.14 -13.88
CA ILE A 59 1.36 7.04 -14.12
C ILE A 59 0.29 7.00 -13.02
N LEU A 60 0.69 7.18 -11.76
CA LEU A 60 -0.23 7.26 -10.64
C LEU A 60 -1.13 8.50 -10.76
N ALA A 61 -0.53 9.66 -11.03
CA ALA A 61 -1.24 10.92 -11.25
C ALA A 61 -2.10 10.94 -12.52
N GLY A 62 -1.88 10.01 -13.44
CA GLY A 62 -2.75 9.78 -14.59
C GLY A 62 -4.08 9.11 -14.23
N PHE A 63 -4.21 8.48 -13.04
CA PHE A 63 -5.44 7.83 -12.56
C PHE A 63 -6.12 6.89 -13.57
N GLY A 64 -5.35 6.32 -14.52
CA GLY A 64 -5.90 5.55 -15.64
C GLY A 64 -7.01 6.30 -16.39
N ILE A 65 -6.91 7.63 -16.54
CA ILE A 65 -7.98 8.52 -16.99
C ILE A 65 -8.59 8.09 -18.32
N ARG A 66 -7.77 7.51 -19.22
CA ARG A 66 -8.21 6.92 -20.48
C ARG A 66 -9.25 5.83 -20.25
N THR A 67 -8.93 4.86 -19.39
CA THR A 67 -9.83 3.76 -19.04
C THR A 67 -11.09 4.29 -18.38
N VAL A 68 -10.95 5.21 -17.41
CA VAL A 68 -12.10 5.82 -16.72
C VAL A 68 -13.04 6.50 -17.71
N ARG A 69 -12.52 7.30 -18.65
CA ARG A 69 -13.35 8.00 -19.65
C ARG A 69 -14.09 7.04 -20.59
N LEU A 70 -13.48 5.90 -20.92
CA LEU A 70 -14.05 4.88 -21.79
C LEU A 70 -15.08 3.98 -21.08
N THR A 71 -14.90 3.71 -19.78
CA THR A 71 -15.75 2.75 -19.05
C THR A 71 -16.81 3.40 -18.17
N LEU A 72 -16.63 4.67 -17.77
CA LEU A 72 -17.57 5.35 -16.87
C LEU A 72 -18.92 5.55 -17.56
N ARG A 73 -19.95 4.95 -16.95
CA ARG A 73 -21.34 5.02 -17.42
C ARG A 73 -22.03 6.33 -17.06
N ARG A 74 -21.65 6.94 -15.92
CA ARG A 74 -22.13 8.26 -15.53
C ARG A 74 -21.54 9.30 -16.48
N GLU A 75 -22.39 10.18 -17.00
CA GLU A 75 -21.93 11.31 -17.81
C GLU A 75 -21.30 12.35 -16.89
N VAL A 76 -20.02 12.61 -17.09
CA VAL A 76 -19.26 13.64 -16.39
C VAL A 76 -18.78 14.65 -17.45
N PRO A 77 -18.96 15.96 -17.23
CA PRO A 77 -18.54 16.98 -18.20
C PRO A 77 -17.04 16.92 -18.51
N THR A 78 -16.67 17.15 -19.78
CA THR A 78 -15.28 17.14 -20.22
C THR A 78 -14.39 18.11 -19.43
N ARG A 79 -14.90 19.30 -19.09
CA ARG A 79 -14.15 20.28 -18.27
C ARG A 79 -13.80 19.74 -16.88
N THR A 80 -14.62 18.87 -16.31
CA THR A 80 -14.36 18.25 -15.01
C THR A 80 -13.21 17.25 -15.11
N TYR A 81 -13.13 16.47 -16.20
CA TYR A 81 -11.97 15.62 -16.49
C TYR A 81 -10.68 16.44 -16.64
N GLU A 82 -10.72 17.53 -17.42
CA GLU A 82 -9.54 18.40 -17.61
C GLU A 82 -9.06 19.02 -16.29
N ARG A 83 -9.97 19.55 -15.45
CA ARG A 83 -9.63 20.14 -14.14
C ARG A 83 -9.10 19.11 -13.15
N PHE A 84 -9.73 17.94 -13.08
CA PHE A 84 -9.27 16.83 -12.25
C PHE A 84 -7.85 16.43 -12.65
N LEU A 85 -7.61 16.20 -13.94
CA LEU A 85 -6.30 15.78 -14.42
C LEU A 85 -5.24 16.87 -14.24
N LEU A 86 -5.58 18.14 -14.47
CA LEU A 86 -4.67 19.27 -14.22
C LEU A 86 -4.23 19.32 -12.75
N SER A 87 -5.16 19.18 -11.80
CA SER A 87 -4.83 19.19 -10.37
C SER A 87 -3.95 18.01 -9.95
N SER A 88 -4.22 16.83 -10.51
CA SER A 88 -3.46 15.61 -10.24
C SER A 88 -2.03 15.71 -10.77
N VAL A 89 -1.88 16.16 -12.02
CA VAL A 89 -0.59 16.32 -12.66
C VAL A 89 0.21 17.50 -12.09
N ALA A 90 -0.44 18.58 -11.67
CA ALA A 90 0.24 19.65 -10.92
C ALA A 90 0.80 19.15 -9.58
N SER A 91 0.05 18.28 -8.88
CA SER A 91 0.52 17.64 -7.65
C SER A 91 1.72 16.72 -7.90
N ALA A 92 1.70 15.96 -9.00
CA ALA A 92 2.85 15.17 -9.45
C ALA A 92 4.06 16.05 -9.79
N GLY A 93 3.85 17.16 -10.51
CA GLY A 93 4.91 18.12 -10.83
C GLY A 93 5.55 18.71 -9.57
N ALA A 94 4.74 19.11 -8.58
CA ALA A 94 5.23 19.60 -7.30
C ALA A 94 6.05 18.54 -6.56
N LEU A 95 5.59 17.27 -6.54
CA LEU A 95 6.36 16.16 -5.96
C LEU A 95 7.69 15.95 -6.69
N ILE A 96 7.72 16.06 -8.02
CA ILE A 96 8.96 15.95 -8.81
C ILE A 96 9.90 17.13 -8.54
N VAL A 97 9.38 18.34 -8.38
CA VAL A 97 10.20 19.51 -7.97
C VAL A 97 10.84 19.22 -6.62
N VAL A 98 10.07 18.76 -5.64
CA VAL A 98 10.59 18.37 -4.33
C VAL A 98 11.69 17.32 -4.47
N ILE A 99 11.44 16.22 -5.20
CA ILE A 99 12.46 15.18 -5.44
C ILE A 99 13.72 15.76 -6.12
N GLY A 100 13.55 16.67 -7.08
CA GLY A 100 14.64 17.33 -7.79
C GLY A 100 15.55 18.18 -6.90
N LEU A 101 15.05 18.70 -5.77
CA LEU A 101 15.87 19.44 -4.79
C LEU A 101 16.91 18.55 -4.09
N PHE A 102 16.68 17.24 -4.03
CA PHE A 102 17.58 16.28 -3.38
C PHE A 102 18.58 15.64 -4.35
N LEU A 103 18.54 16.00 -5.64
CA LEU A 103 19.38 15.41 -6.67
C LEU A 103 20.43 16.40 -7.17
N PRO A 104 21.58 15.92 -7.69
CA PRO A 104 22.56 16.77 -8.33
C PRO A 104 21.92 17.65 -9.41
N THR A 105 22.34 18.93 -9.50
CA THR A 105 21.73 19.93 -10.40
C THR A 105 21.60 19.45 -11.85
N GLN A 106 22.56 18.64 -12.32
CA GLN A 106 22.55 18.03 -13.66
C GLN A 106 21.36 17.09 -13.89
N ILE A 107 20.95 16.33 -12.86
CA ILE A 107 19.81 15.40 -12.90
C ILE A 107 18.50 16.16 -12.67
N SER A 108 18.50 17.15 -11.77
CA SER A 108 17.29 17.92 -11.39
C SER A 108 16.66 18.63 -12.58
N VAL A 109 17.46 19.30 -13.41
CA VAL A 109 16.97 20.01 -14.60
C VAL A 109 16.35 19.04 -15.61
N VAL A 110 16.99 17.89 -15.84
CA VAL A 110 16.51 16.86 -16.77
C VAL A 110 15.19 16.25 -16.28
N ILE A 111 15.08 15.97 -14.98
CA ILE A 111 13.85 15.46 -14.36
C ILE A 111 12.67 16.43 -14.57
N LEU A 112 12.87 17.72 -14.38
CA LEU A 112 11.82 18.73 -14.57
C LEU A 112 11.34 18.81 -16.03
N LEU A 113 12.26 18.71 -16.99
CA LEU A 113 11.91 18.68 -18.42
C LEU A 113 11.13 17.40 -18.78
N ILE A 114 11.54 16.24 -18.24
CA ILE A 114 10.81 14.98 -18.42
C ILE A 114 9.41 15.06 -17.78
N ALA A 115 9.27 15.68 -16.61
CA ALA A 115 7.98 15.88 -15.96
C ALA A 115 7.02 16.71 -16.85
N LEU A 116 7.53 17.73 -17.55
CA LEU A 116 6.76 18.50 -18.52
C LEU A 116 6.31 17.63 -19.71
N VAL A 117 7.20 16.78 -20.25
CA VAL A 117 6.84 15.81 -21.29
C VAL A 117 5.75 14.85 -20.81
N ARG A 118 5.91 14.26 -19.62
CA ARG A 118 4.94 13.33 -19.02
C ARG A 118 3.58 13.99 -18.74
N THR A 119 3.59 15.27 -18.40
CA THR A 119 2.35 16.07 -18.27
C THR A 119 1.59 16.08 -19.58
N GLY A 120 2.27 16.42 -20.68
CA GLY A 120 1.68 16.40 -22.01
C GLY A 120 1.14 15.02 -22.37
N GLU A 121 1.94 13.96 -22.17
CA GLU A 121 1.55 12.58 -22.50
C GLU A 121 0.25 12.17 -21.78
N THR A 122 0.12 12.55 -20.51
CA THR A 122 -1.05 12.23 -19.70
C THR A 122 -2.33 12.90 -20.24
N PHE A 123 -2.24 14.16 -20.67
CA PHE A 123 -3.37 14.83 -21.33
C PHE A 123 -3.69 14.23 -22.71
N MET A 124 -2.68 13.78 -23.46
CA MET A 124 -2.88 13.07 -24.73
C MET A 124 -3.67 11.78 -24.54
N GLU A 125 -3.49 11.07 -23.41
CA GLU A 125 -4.28 9.89 -23.11
C GLU A 125 -5.78 10.21 -22.92
N LEU A 126 -6.09 11.31 -22.24
CA LEU A 126 -7.47 11.80 -22.06
C LEU A 126 -8.11 12.16 -23.41
N TYR A 127 -7.43 12.97 -24.23
CA TYR A 127 -7.95 13.38 -25.54
C TYR A 127 -8.06 12.19 -26.51
N GLY A 128 -7.10 11.28 -26.47
CA GLY A 128 -7.17 10.02 -27.22
C GLY A 128 -8.38 9.17 -26.80
N ALA A 129 -8.74 9.15 -25.52
CA ALA A 129 -9.93 8.46 -25.03
C ALA A 129 -11.23 9.11 -25.55
N MET A 130 -11.27 10.44 -25.61
CA MET A 130 -12.40 11.19 -26.17
C MET A 130 -12.58 10.92 -27.66
N LEU A 131 -11.50 10.95 -28.44
CA LEU A 131 -11.52 10.62 -29.87
C LEU A 131 -11.94 9.17 -30.13
N GLN A 132 -11.48 8.24 -29.29
CA GLN A 132 -11.90 6.84 -29.37
C GLN A 132 -13.40 6.68 -29.09
N ARG A 133 -13.93 7.36 -28.05
CA ARG A 133 -15.35 7.34 -27.71
C ARG A 133 -16.23 8.00 -28.77
N ALA A 134 -15.70 9.01 -29.47
CA ALA A 134 -16.35 9.67 -30.61
C ALA A 134 -16.23 8.88 -31.93
N GLY A 135 -15.64 7.68 -31.93
CA GLY A 135 -15.53 6.84 -33.12
C GLY A 135 -14.49 7.30 -34.15
N ARG A 136 -13.50 8.11 -33.75
CA ARG A 136 -12.44 8.65 -34.64
C ARG A 136 -11.05 8.08 -34.31
N PRO A 137 -10.80 6.76 -34.36
CA PRO A 137 -9.51 6.17 -34.01
C PRO A 137 -8.38 6.55 -34.97
N GLY A 138 -8.67 6.90 -36.23
CA GLY A 138 -7.65 7.40 -37.16
C GLY A 138 -7.04 8.75 -36.74
N ALA A 139 -7.84 9.61 -36.09
CA ALA A 139 -7.35 10.86 -35.52
C ALA A 139 -6.33 10.63 -34.39
N ILE A 140 -6.47 9.52 -33.65
CA ILE A 140 -5.51 9.14 -32.59
C ILE A 140 -4.14 8.83 -33.21
N VAL A 141 -4.12 8.09 -34.33
CA VAL A 141 -2.88 7.75 -35.05
C VAL A 141 -2.20 9.02 -35.57
N ALA A 142 -2.97 9.94 -36.18
CA ALA A 142 -2.43 11.20 -36.68
C ALA A 142 -1.83 12.05 -35.56
N VAL A 143 -2.58 12.26 -34.48
CA VAL A 143 -2.15 13.11 -33.35
C VAL A 143 -0.92 12.51 -32.62
N ILE A 144 -0.90 11.20 -32.36
CA ILE A 144 0.27 10.53 -31.76
C ILE A 144 1.45 10.54 -32.74
N GLY A 145 1.23 10.27 -34.02
CA GLY A 145 2.28 10.25 -35.04
C GLY A 145 2.94 11.61 -35.23
N THR A 146 2.15 12.68 -35.36
CA THR A 146 2.68 14.05 -35.46
C THR A 146 3.43 14.46 -34.20
N GLY A 147 2.90 14.14 -33.01
CA GLY A 147 3.58 14.42 -31.73
C GLY A 147 4.94 13.74 -31.62
N THR A 148 4.99 12.44 -31.91
CA THR A 148 6.23 11.66 -31.88
C THR A 148 7.24 12.15 -32.91
N LEU A 149 6.81 12.40 -34.15
CA LEU A 149 7.69 12.89 -35.22
C LEU A 149 8.30 14.24 -34.85
N LEU A 150 7.49 15.16 -34.32
CA LEU A 150 7.96 16.48 -33.93
C LEU A 150 8.95 16.42 -32.77
N GLN A 151 8.72 15.55 -31.77
CA GLN A 151 9.70 15.33 -30.68
C GLN A 151 11.04 14.83 -31.22
N VAL A 152 11.00 13.76 -32.01
CA VAL A 152 12.21 13.15 -32.57
C VAL A 152 12.96 14.14 -33.47
N ALA A 153 12.24 14.86 -34.34
CA ALA A 153 12.82 15.88 -35.21
C ALA A 153 13.44 17.04 -34.41
N SER A 154 12.76 17.52 -33.36
CA SER A 154 13.26 18.59 -32.51
C SER A 154 14.57 18.19 -31.83
N VAL A 155 14.66 16.97 -31.28
CA VAL A 155 15.90 16.46 -30.67
C VAL A 155 17.00 16.26 -31.71
N ALA A 156 16.68 15.68 -32.85
CA ALA A 156 17.65 15.46 -33.92
C ALA A 156 18.26 16.77 -34.44
N VAL A 157 17.44 17.81 -34.64
CA VAL A 157 17.90 19.13 -35.09
C VAL A 157 18.80 19.77 -34.04
N ILE A 158 18.42 19.76 -32.76
CA ILE A 158 19.24 20.37 -31.70
C ILE A 158 20.59 19.67 -31.57
N PHE A 159 20.64 18.33 -31.64
CA PHE A 159 21.92 17.62 -31.63
C PHE A 159 22.74 17.86 -32.90
N ALA A 160 22.11 17.96 -34.07
CA ALA A 160 22.81 18.33 -35.31
C ALA A 160 23.43 19.74 -35.25
N MET A 161 22.83 20.65 -34.46
CA MET A 161 23.36 22.00 -34.19
C MET A 161 24.42 22.04 -33.08
N GLY A 162 24.82 20.88 -32.52
CA GLY A 162 25.77 20.82 -31.40
C GLY A 162 25.17 21.18 -30.03
N GLY A 163 23.84 21.20 -29.89
CA GLY A 163 23.17 21.50 -28.63
C GLY A 163 23.27 20.38 -27.59
N GLY A 164 23.16 20.73 -26.31
CA GLY A 164 23.21 19.76 -25.20
C GLY A 164 21.90 19.02 -24.96
N LEU A 165 21.95 18.01 -24.07
CA LEU A 165 20.80 17.20 -23.67
C LEU A 165 19.62 18.04 -23.14
N VAL A 166 19.92 19.03 -22.29
CA VAL A 166 18.90 19.91 -21.67
C VAL A 166 18.13 20.70 -22.73
N THR A 167 18.83 21.31 -23.68
CA THR A 167 18.21 22.07 -24.78
C THR A 167 17.38 21.17 -25.70
N ALA A 168 17.88 19.96 -26.00
CA ALA A 168 17.15 19.00 -26.83
C ALA A 168 15.84 18.56 -26.16
N LEU A 169 15.87 18.27 -24.86
CA LEU A 169 14.69 17.89 -24.08
C LEU A 169 13.71 19.06 -23.93
N ALA A 170 14.19 20.29 -23.76
CA ALA A 170 13.34 21.48 -23.71
C ALA A 170 12.57 21.69 -25.03
N CYS A 171 13.25 21.57 -26.17
CA CYS A 171 12.62 21.66 -27.49
C CYS A 171 11.63 20.49 -27.74
N SER A 172 11.98 19.28 -27.31
CA SER A 172 11.07 18.12 -27.35
C SER A 172 9.79 18.35 -26.53
N ALA A 173 9.92 18.89 -25.32
CA ALA A 173 8.79 19.22 -24.45
C ALA A 173 7.89 20.31 -25.08
N ALA A 174 8.50 21.37 -25.63
CA ALA A 174 7.78 22.44 -26.32
C ALA A 174 7.02 21.93 -27.54
N GLY A 175 7.67 21.13 -28.40
CA GLY A 175 7.03 20.54 -29.58
C GLY A 175 5.83 19.66 -29.22
N TYR A 176 5.96 18.87 -28.15
CA TYR A 176 4.86 18.03 -27.68
C TYR A 176 3.68 18.87 -27.16
N LEU A 177 3.95 19.95 -26.43
CA LEU A 177 2.93 20.87 -25.92
C LEU A 177 2.19 21.59 -27.06
N VAL A 178 2.90 21.96 -28.13
CA VAL A 178 2.30 22.55 -29.34
C VAL A 178 1.30 21.57 -29.95
N VAL A 179 1.66 20.30 -30.15
CA VAL A 179 0.73 19.29 -30.70
C VAL A 179 -0.47 19.06 -29.79
N LEU A 180 -0.26 19.08 -28.47
CA LEU A 180 -1.34 18.95 -27.50
C LEU A 180 -2.37 20.10 -27.65
N LEU A 181 -1.90 21.34 -27.65
CA LEU A 181 -2.75 22.53 -27.62
C LEU A 181 -3.35 22.87 -29.00
N ALA A 182 -2.56 22.72 -30.07
CA ALA A 182 -2.98 23.11 -31.42
C ALA A 182 -3.76 22.02 -32.17
N ALA A 183 -3.56 20.74 -31.85
CA ALA A 183 -4.19 19.63 -32.58
C ALA A 183 -5.03 18.72 -31.68
N SER A 184 -4.44 18.12 -30.64
CA SER A 184 -5.08 17.07 -29.85
C SER A 184 -6.34 17.55 -29.13
N ARG A 185 -6.22 18.63 -28.36
CA ARG A 185 -7.32 19.22 -27.60
C ARG A 185 -8.48 19.71 -28.48
N PRO A 186 -8.27 20.57 -29.51
CA PRO A 186 -9.38 21.06 -30.33
C PRO A 186 -10.07 19.94 -31.11
N LEU A 187 -9.33 18.95 -31.60
CA LEU A 187 -9.90 17.80 -32.32
C LEU A 187 -10.75 16.92 -31.40
N ALA A 188 -10.32 16.70 -30.15
CA ALA A 188 -11.09 15.94 -29.16
C ALA A 188 -12.36 16.67 -28.72
N LEU A 189 -12.28 17.99 -28.48
CA LEU A 189 -13.42 18.81 -28.09
C LEU A 189 -14.47 18.91 -29.20
N SER A 190 -14.04 19.15 -30.45
CA SER A 190 -14.94 19.19 -31.60
C SER A 190 -15.64 17.84 -31.82
N ALA A 191 -14.90 16.73 -31.78
CA ALA A 191 -15.48 15.39 -31.93
C ALA A 191 -16.53 15.08 -30.84
N THR A 192 -16.30 15.53 -29.60
CA THR A 192 -17.26 15.31 -28.50
C THR A 192 -18.54 16.13 -28.68
N ARG A 193 -18.44 17.38 -29.19
CA ARG A 193 -19.61 18.22 -29.49
C ARG A 193 -20.47 17.62 -30.60
N THR A 194 -19.85 17.21 -31.71
CA THR A 194 -20.56 16.61 -32.84
C THR A 194 -21.28 15.32 -32.43
N SER A 195 -20.66 14.46 -31.62
CA SER A 195 -21.33 13.26 -31.09
C SER A 195 -22.54 13.59 -30.20
N ALA A 196 -22.46 14.66 -29.39
CA ALA A 196 -23.56 15.11 -28.55
C ALA A 196 -24.73 15.66 -29.40
N GLU A 197 -24.43 16.48 -30.41
CA GLU A 197 -25.42 17.05 -31.34
C GLU A 197 -26.16 15.96 -32.12
N VAL A 198 -25.43 14.95 -32.62
CA VAL A 198 -26.03 13.80 -33.32
C VAL A 198 -26.93 13.00 -32.38
N ALA A 199 -26.51 12.75 -31.13
CA ALA A 199 -27.34 12.05 -30.15
C ALA A 199 -28.64 12.81 -29.85
N THR A 200 -28.58 14.14 -29.71
CA THR A 200 -29.78 14.97 -29.52
C THR A 200 -30.72 14.96 -30.73
N ARG A 201 -30.19 14.97 -31.96
CA ARG A 201 -31.00 14.90 -33.20
C ARG A 201 -31.65 13.54 -33.41
N VAL A 202 -30.97 12.44 -33.05
CA VAL A 202 -31.54 11.08 -33.14
C VAL A 202 -32.65 10.87 -32.12
N VAL A 203 -32.53 11.43 -30.92
CA VAL A 203 -33.59 11.40 -29.90
C VAL A 203 -34.77 12.26 -30.32
N ALA A 204 -34.54 13.38 -31.00
CA ALA A 204 -35.56 14.30 -31.50
C ALA A 204 -36.09 13.91 -32.90
N GLY A 205 -36.27 12.62 -33.21
CA GLY A 205 -36.52 12.09 -34.56
C GLY A 205 -37.60 12.80 -35.42
N PRO A 206 -37.77 12.43 -36.71
CA PRO A 206 -38.56 13.20 -37.69
C PRO A 206 -40.01 13.48 -37.29
N THR A 207 -40.57 12.64 -36.42
CA THR A 207 -41.92 12.77 -35.87
C THR A 207 -42.05 13.89 -34.84
N ALA A 208 -40.98 14.29 -34.15
CA ALA A 208 -40.98 15.41 -33.20
C ALA A 208 -40.96 16.77 -33.92
N GLU A 209 -40.23 16.89 -35.03
CA GLU A 209 -40.28 18.09 -35.89
C GLU A 209 -41.62 18.20 -36.65
N ALA A 210 -42.22 17.08 -37.06
CA ALA A 210 -43.56 17.06 -37.64
C ALA A 210 -44.66 17.39 -36.61
N ALA A 211 -44.53 16.89 -35.37
CA ALA A 211 -45.44 17.22 -34.26
C ALA A 211 -45.30 18.67 -33.80
N SER A 212 -44.08 19.24 -33.84
CA SER A 212 -43.84 20.66 -33.56
C SER A 212 -44.50 21.58 -34.59
N ARG A 213 -44.57 21.20 -35.86
CA ARG A 213 -45.25 21.99 -36.91
C ARG A 213 -46.77 21.83 -36.89
N ALA A 214 -47.29 20.71 -36.39
CA ALA A 214 -48.73 20.51 -36.21
C ALA A 214 -49.29 21.20 -34.94
N ALA A 215 -48.43 21.57 -33.99
CA ALA A 215 -48.81 22.18 -32.71
C ALA A 215 -48.91 23.73 -32.75
N ASP A 216 -48.54 24.39 -33.86
CA ASP A 216 -48.66 25.86 -34.03
C ASP A 216 -50.12 26.34 -34.17
N GLY A 217 -51.12 25.45 -34.06
CA GLY A 217 -52.53 25.76 -34.29
C GLY A 217 -53.47 25.74 -33.09
N SER A 218 -53.10 25.20 -31.90
CA SER A 218 -54.05 25.24 -30.76
C SER A 218 -53.49 24.90 -29.38
N SER A 219 -53.84 25.77 -28.44
CA SER A 219 -53.98 25.59 -26.99
C SER A 219 -52.76 25.70 -26.08
N THR A 220 -52.96 26.57 -25.09
CA THR A 220 -52.21 26.81 -23.87
C THR A 220 -52.30 25.62 -22.92
N ALA A 221 -51.22 24.85 -22.80
CA ALA A 221 -50.94 24.01 -21.63
C ALA A 221 -49.42 23.88 -21.43
N PRO A 222 -48.90 24.03 -20.20
CA PRO A 222 -47.47 23.84 -19.95
C PRO A 222 -47.14 22.35 -20.01
N GLY A 223 -46.57 21.91 -21.14
CA GLY A 223 -46.00 20.57 -21.26
C GLY A 223 -44.86 20.34 -20.26
N PRO A 224 -44.66 19.09 -19.81
CA PRO A 224 -43.61 18.76 -18.85
C PRO A 224 -42.25 19.06 -19.50
N ARG A 225 -41.48 19.97 -18.87
CA ARG A 225 -40.10 20.28 -19.27
C ARG A 225 -39.26 19.00 -19.27
N GLY A 226 -39.13 18.40 -20.45
CA GLY A 226 -38.10 17.43 -20.76
C GLY A 226 -36.74 18.11 -20.69
N GLY A 227 -35.79 17.46 -20.03
CA GLY A 227 -34.41 17.94 -19.88
C GLY A 227 -34.13 18.55 -18.53
N ALA A 228 -34.36 17.81 -17.44
CA ALA A 228 -33.55 18.00 -16.24
C ALA A 228 -32.09 17.75 -16.62
N LEU A 229 -31.36 18.80 -17.02
CA LEU A 229 -29.92 18.84 -16.86
C LEU A 229 -29.67 18.53 -15.38
N LEU A 230 -29.26 17.29 -15.11
CA LEU A 230 -28.73 16.91 -13.81
C LEU A 230 -27.60 17.90 -13.52
N THR A 231 -27.88 18.88 -12.66
CA THR A 231 -26.87 19.73 -12.08
C THR A 231 -25.98 18.80 -11.25
N THR A 232 -24.92 18.29 -11.88
CA THR A 232 -23.99 17.43 -11.18
C THR A 232 -23.24 18.29 -10.19
N ASP A 233 -23.39 17.98 -8.90
CA ASP A 233 -22.55 18.58 -7.88
C ASP A 233 -21.06 18.26 -8.22
N PRO A 234 -20.21 19.28 -8.48
CA PRO A 234 -18.81 19.08 -8.81
C PRO A 234 -18.08 18.23 -7.77
N GLY A 235 -18.42 18.37 -6.48
CA GLY A 235 -17.83 17.57 -5.42
C GLY A 235 -18.14 16.08 -5.56
N THR A 236 -19.34 15.75 -6.06
CA THR A 236 -19.76 14.38 -6.32
C THR A 236 -19.07 13.79 -7.56
N ASP A 237 -18.86 14.58 -8.62
CA ASP A 237 -18.17 14.12 -9.83
C ASP A 237 -16.69 13.81 -9.59
N TRP A 238 -15.99 14.65 -8.80
CA TRP A 238 -14.58 14.41 -8.43
C TRP A 238 -14.40 13.11 -7.65
N ARG A 239 -15.32 12.82 -6.72
CA ARG A 239 -15.30 11.55 -5.96
C ARG A 239 -15.47 10.34 -6.87
N VAL A 240 -16.32 10.43 -7.88
CA VAL A 240 -16.55 9.35 -8.86
C VAL A 240 -15.29 9.13 -9.71
N LEU A 241 -14.66 10.19 -10.21
CA LEU A 241 -13.42 10.08 -10.98
C LEU A 241 -12.28 9.49 -10.16
N PHE A 242 -12.10 9.97 -8.93
CA PHE A 242 -11.08 9.46 -8.02
C PHE A 242 -11.29 7.97 -7.70
N ALA A 243 -12.52 7.58 -7.34
CA ALA A 243 -12.85 6.19 -7.00
C ALA A 243 -12.71 5.23 -8.19
N ALA A 244 -13.03 5.68 -9.41
CA ALA A 244 -12.87 4.86 -10.62
C ALA A 244 -11.41 4.80 -11.09
N GLY A 245 -10.66 5.88 -10.92
CA GLY A 245 -9.31 6.03 -11.44
C GLY A 245 -8.21 5.48 -10.54
N LEU A 246 -8.33 5.64 -9.21
CA LEU A 246 -7.27 5.31 -8.26
C LEU A 246 -6.81 3.84 -8.36
N PRO A 247 -7.72 2.83 -8.41
CA PRO A 247 -7.28 1.44 -8.54
C PRO A 247 -6.54 1.17 -9.85
N THR A 248 -6.95 1.83 -10.94
CA THR A 248 -6.32 1.69 -12.26
C THR A 248 -4.94 2.35 -12.29
N GLY A 249 -4.83 3.57 -11.76
CA GLY A 249 -3.56 4.30 -11.64
C GLY A 249 -2.55 3.55 -10.78
N ILE A 250 -2.97 3.02 -9.62
CA ILE A 250 -2.13 2.19 -8.76
C ILE A 250 -1.70 0.92 -9.49
N ALA A 251 -2.63 0.21 -10.16
CA ALA A 251 -2.29 -1.01 -10.88
C ALA A 251 -1.22 -0.77 -11.96
N ILE A 252 -1.39 0.25 -12.79
CA ILE A 252 -0.41 0.56 -13.84
C ILE A 252 0.91 1.03 -13.20
N GLY A 253 0.85 1.84 -12.13
CA GLY A 253 2.03 2.30 -11.39
C GLY A 253 2.85 1.16 -10.81
N MET A 254 2.21 0.15 -10.22
CA MET A 254 2.88 -1.05 -9.70
C MET A 254 3.57 -1.85 -10.80
N ILE A 255 2.98 -1.91 -12.00
CA ILE A 255 3.59 -2.58 -13.16
C ILE A 255 4.86 -1.86 -13.60
N THR A 256 4.85 -0.53 -13.62
CA THR A 256 6.06 0.25 -13.98
C THR A 256 7.13 0.22 -12.90
N LEU A 257 6.74 0.16 -11.62
CA LEU A 257 7.69 -0.04 -10.53
C LEU A 257 8.45 -1.36 -10.68
N LEU A 258 7.81 -2.38 -11.25
CA LEU A 258 8.41 -3.69 -11.46
C LEU A 258 9.69 -3.66 -12.31
N SER A 259 9.73 -2.79 -13.33
CA SER A 259 10.88 -2.63 -14.22
C SER A 259 11.84 -1.51 -13.81
N THR A 260 11.42 -0.60 -12.93
CA THR A 260 12.25 0.54 -12.48
C THR A 260 12.97 0.27 -11.16
N VAL A 261 12.47 -0.62 -10.30
CA VAL A 261 13.16 -0.98 -9.04
C VAL A 261 14.60 -1.48 -9.26
N PRO A 262 14.88 -2.42 -10.19
CA PRO A 262 16.27 -2.82 -10.45
C PRO A 262 17.14 -1.66 -10.96
N GLN A 263 16.55 -0.70 -11.69
CA GLN A 263 17.26 0.50 -12.15
C GLN A 263 17.67 1.41 -10.99
N TYR A 264 16.79 1.59 -10.00
CA TYR A 264 17.12 2.37 -8.80
C TYR A 264 18.24 1.72 -8.00
N LEU A 265 18.18 0.39 -7.82
CA LEU A 265 19.21 -0.36 -7.11
C LEU A 265 20.56 -0.31 -7.83
N LEU A 266 20.57 -0.44 -9.16
CA LEU A 266 21.78 -0.29 -9.97
C LEU A 266 22.34 1.14 -9.89
N GLY A 267 21.47 2.14 -10.04
CA GLY A 267 21.86 3.54 -9.94
C GLY A 267 22.48 3.88 -8.59
N TRP A 268 22.05 3.20 -7.53
CA TRP A 268 22.57 3.37 -6.19
C TRP A 268 23.90 2.63 -5.93
N VAL A 269 24.06 1.39 -6.43
CA VAL A 269 25.23 0.54 -6.13
C VAL A 269 26.34 0.65 -7.17
N SER A 270 25.97 0.54 -8.45
CA SER A 270 26.90 0.45 -9.57
C SER A 270 27.01 1.76 -10.35
N GLY A 271 26.13 2.72 -10.05
CA GLY A 271 26.10 4.06 -10.65
C GLY A 271 25.10 4.20 -11.80
N VAL A 272 24.93 5.46 -12.23
CA VAL A 272 23.90 5.88 -13.21
C VAL A 272 24.11 5.24 -14.59
N GLU A 273 25.35 4.87 -14.93
CA GLU A 273 25.72 4.22 -16.18
C GLU A 273 25.11 2.82 -16.32
N ASP A 274 25.24 1.96 -15.30
CA ASP A 274 24.68 0.61 -15.32
C ASP A 274 23.14 0.63 -15.29
N ALA A 275 22.53 1.60 -14.62
CA ALA A 275 21.10 1.84 -14.69
C ALA A 275 20.65 2.19 -16.14
N GLY A 276 21.44 3.00 -16.85
CA GLY A 276 21.21 3.34 -18.25
C GLY A 276 21.35 2.14 -19.19
N ARG A 277 22.40 1.33 -19.01
CA ARG A 277 22.62 0.09 -19.76
C ARG A 277 21.46 -0.89 -19.56
N PHE A 278 21.03 -1.10 -18.31
CA PHE A 278 19.87 -1.94 -17.99
C PHE A 278 18.59 -1.46 -18.69
N ALA A 279 18.31 -0.15 -18.67
CA ALA A 279 17.14 0.42 -19.33
C ALA A 279 17.15 0.18 -20.85
N VAL A 280 18.29 0.35 -21.51
CA VAL A 280 18.46 0.06 -22.95
C VAL A 280 18.21 -1.43 -23.24
N LEU A 281 18.78 -2.34 -22.45
CA LEU A 281 18.62 -3.78 -22.65
C LEU A 281 17.16 -4.24 -22.50
N LEU A 282 16.39 -3.61 -21.61
CA LEU A 282 14.96 -3.91 -21.45
C LEU A 282 14.10 -3.55 -22.67
N TYR A 283 14.56 -2.73 -23.63
CA TYR A 283 13.79 -2.45 -24.85
C TYR A 283 13.52 -3.71 -25.68
N VAL A 284 14.39 -4.72 -25.60
CA VAL A 284 14.13 -6.04 -26.21
C VAL A 284 12.85 -6.66 -25.64
N VAL A 285 12.63 -6.53 -24.33
CA VAL A 285 11.43 -7.02 -23.65
C VAL A 285 10.23 -6.14 -24.01
N VAL A 286 10.38 -4.82 -24.01
CA VAL A 286 9.31 -3.87 -24.38
C VAL A 286 8.79 -4.15 -25.80
N ALA A 287 9.67 -4.46 -26.75
CA ALA A 287 9.27 -4.82 -28.12
C ALA A 287 8.33 -6.04 -28.15
N VAL A 288 8.61 -7.06 -27.32
CA VAL A 288 7.75 -8.24 -27.17
C VAL A 288 6.43 -7.87 -26.48
N GLU A 289 6.46 -7.01 -25.46
CA GLU A 289 5.25 -6.53 -24.79
C GLU A 289 4.28 -5.82 -25.74
N VAL A 290 4.78 -5.05 -26.72
CA VAL A 290 3.94 -4.41 -27.75
C VAL A 290 3.15 -5.45 -28.55
N LEU A 291 3.79 -6.54 -28.95
CA LEU A 291 3.13 -7.66 -29.64
C LEU A 291 2.10 -8.34 -28.72
N LEU A 292 2.46 -8.56 -27.45
CA LEU A 292 1.60 -9.19 -26.47
C LEU A 292 0.37 -8.34 -26.11
N HIS A 293 0.50 -7.01 -26.07
CA HIS A 293 -0.64 -6.12 -25.93
C HIS A 293 -1.64 -6.31 -27.08
N ALA A 294 -1.16 -6.43 -28.32
CA ALA A 294 -2.00 -6.71 -29.48
C ALA A 294 -2.73 -8.05 -29.35
N LEU A 295 -1.99 -9.11 -29.01
CA LEU A 295 -2.51 -10.46 -28.82
C LEU A 295 -3.57 -10.49 -27.70
N ALA A 296 -3.28 -9.87 -26.56
CA ALA A 296 -4.21 -9.78 -25.44
C ALA A 296 -5.51 -9.08 -25.83
N GLN A 297 -5.43 -7.91 -26.48
CA GLN A 297 -6.61 -7.17 -26.93
C GLN A 297 -7.46 -7.98 -27.92
N SER A 298 -6.82 -8.74 -28.82
CA SER A 298 -7.52 -9.61 -29.78
C SER A 298 -8.16 -10.84 -29.12
N TRP A 299 -7.60 -11.32 -28.01
CA TRP A 299 -8.06 -12.52 -27.32
C TRP A 299 -9.19 -12.25 -26.34
N ILE A 300 -9.33 -11.03 -25.79
CA ILE A 300 -10.39 -10.67 -24.83
C ILE A 300 -11.79 -11.16 -25.25
N PRO A 301 -12.28 -10.95 -26.50
CA PRO A 301 -13.59 -11.46 -26.93
C PRO A 301 -13.69 -12.99 -26.91
N GLN A 302 -12.61 -13.69 -27.29
CA GLN A 302 -12.55 -15.15 -27.28
C GLN A 302 -12.50 -15.69 -25.85
N ALA A 303 -11.67 -15.09 -24.99
CA ALA A 303 -11.60 -15.41 -23.56
C ALA A 303 -12.96 -15.22 -22.87
N ARG A 304 -13.73 -14.21 -23.27
CA ARG A 304 -15.10 -13.99 -22.76
C ARG A 304 -16.06 -15.09 -23.21
N ARG A 305 -16.03 -15.50 -24.48
CA ARG A 305 -16.81 -16.68 -24.95
C ARG A 305 -16.42 -17.95 -24.21
N LEU A 306 -15.12 -18.18 -23.99
CA LEU A 306 -14.63 -19.30 -23.20
C LEU A 306 -15.13 -19.24 -21.76
N LEU A 307 -15.22 -18.06 -21.16
CA LEU A 307 -15.78 -17.88 -19.82
C LEU A 307 -17.29 -18.19 -19.79
N ASP A 308 -18.04 -17.73 -20.78
CA ASP A 308 -19.49 -17.95 -20.89
C ASP A 308 -19.83 -19.45 -21.03
N HIS A 309 -18.98 -20.21 -21.73
CA HIS A 309 -19.09 -21.69 -21.82
C HIS A 309 -18.38 -22.45 -20.68
N ALA A 310 -17.90 -21.73 -19.65
CA ALA A 310 -17.10 -22.26 -18.54
C ALA A 310 -15.79 -22.96 -18.94
N GLN A 311 -15.31 -22.81 -20.17
CA GLN A 311 -14.10 -23.44 -20.73
C GLN A 311 -12.81 -22.64 -20.52
N LEU A 312 -12.90 -21.41 -20.02
CA LEU A 312 -11.73 -20.64 -19.61
C LEU A 312 -11.18 -21.25 -18.32
N THR A 313 -10.38 -22.31 -18.41
CA THR A 313 -9.72 -22.99 -17.27
C THR A 313 -8.23 -22.61 -17.22
N PRO A 314 -7.51 -22.87 -16.11
CA PRO A 314 -6.06 -22.67 -16.04
C PRO A 314 -5.31 -23.38 -17.18
N THR A 315 -5.78 -24.55 -17.59
CA THR A 315 -5.21 -25.31 -18.72
C THR A 315 -5.43 -24.61 -20.05
N THR A 316 -6.60 -24.02 -20.30
CA THR A 316 -6.86 -23.21 -21.51
C THR A 316 -6.00 -21.95 -21.53
N VAL A 317 -5.82 -21.30 -20.39
CA VAL A 317 -4.92 -20.14 -20.25
C VAL A 317 -3.47 -20.56 -20.49
N ALA A 318 -3.02 -21.70 -19.95
CA ALA A 318 -1.67 -22.22 -20.17
C ALA A 318 -1.41 -22.56 -21.65
N ARG A 319 -2.38 -23.15 -22.35
CA ARG A 319 -2.28 -23.37 -23.81
C ARG A 319 -2.22 -22.05 -24.59
N THR A 320 -2.95 -21.03 -24.14
CA THR A 320 -2.91 -19.70 -24.76
C THR A 320 -1.56 -19.04 -24.53
N ALA A 321 -1.04 -19.10 -23.30
CA ALA A 321 0.30 -18.65 -22.95
C ALA A 321 1.37 -19.33 -23.82
N LEU A 322 1.32 -20.66 -23.96
CA LEU A 322 2.26 -21.40 -24.80
C LEU A 322 2.19 -20.95 -26.27
N ARG A 323 0.98 -20.76 -26.81
CA ARG A 323 0.81 -20.23 -28.18
C ARG A 323 1.41 -18.83 -28.32
N TRP A 324 1.22 -17.96 -27.33
CA TRP A 324 1.81 -16.61 -27.36
C TRP A 324 3.33 -16.65 -27.18
N THR A 325 3.87 -17.56 -26.37
CA THR A 325 5.31 -17.79 -26.29
C THR A 325 5.87 -18.25 -27.63
N LEU A 326 5.17 -19.12 -28.36
CA LEU A 326 5.62 -19.51 -29.71
C LEU A 326 5.51 -18.35 -30.71
N LEU A 327 4.43 -17.56 -30.67
CA LEU A 327 4.19 -16.46 -31.62
C LEU A 327 5.06 -15.22 -31.36
N ALA A 328 5.29 -14.87 -30.09
CA ALA A 328 6.02 -13.66 -29.70
C ALA A 328 7.44 -13.95 -29.21
N GLY A 329 7.70 -15.14 -28.66
CA GLY A 329 9.01 -15.53 -28.17
C GLY A 329 10.02 -15.80 -29.28
N VAL A 330 9.62 -16.43 -30.39
CA VAL A 330 10.51 -16.64 -31.56
C VAL A 330 10.99 -15.30 -32.14
N PRO A 331 10.11 -14.35 -32.52
CA PRO A 331 10.56 -13.04 -32.99
C PRO A 331 11.26 -12.24 -31.88
N GLY A 332 10.91 -12.45 -30.60
CA GLY A 332 11.61 -11.85 -29.46
C GLY A 332 13.07 -12.31 -29.32
N LEU A 333 13.33 -13.62 -29.45
CA LEU A 333 14.68 -14.18 -29.43
C LEU A 333 15.48 -13.80 -30.67
N ALA A 334 14.85 -13.77 -31.84
CA ALA A 334 15.48 -13.24 -33.06
C ALA A 334 15.82 -11.75 -32.88
N GLY A 335 14.93 -10.97 -32.26
CA GLY A 335 15.14 -9.58 -31.89
C GLY A 335 16.27 -9.40 -30.89
N LEU A 336 16.43 -10.30 -29.92
CA LEU A 336 17.58 -10.32 -28.99
C LEU A 336 18.89 -10.59 -29.74
N GLY A 337 18.90 -11.54 -30.69
CA GLY A 337 20.06 -11.80 -31.55
C GLY A 337 20.41 -10.59 -32.41
N ALA A 338 19.41 -9.94 -33.01
CA ALA A 338 19.60 -8.69 -33.75
C ALA A 338 20.11 -7.57 -32.83
N ALA A 339 19.60 -7.43 -31.61
CA ALA A 339 20.06 -6.46 -30.63
C ALA A 339 21.53 -6.71 -30.23
N ALA A 340 21.94 -7.97 -30.04
CA ALA A 340 23.32 -8.32 -29.72
C ALA A 340 24.30 -7.92 -30.84
N LEU A 341 23.83 -7.89 -32.10
CA LEU A 341 24.59 -7.44 -33.26
C LEU A 341 24.54 -5.92 -33.47
N LEU A 342 23.38 -5.30 -33.24
CA LEU A 342 23.13 -3.90 -33.60
C LEU A 342 23.51 -2.93 -32.47
N LEU A 343 23.19 -3.24 -31.22
CA LEU A 343 23.45 -2.33 -30.09
C LEU A 343 24.93 -1.95 -29.96
N PRO A 344 25.91 -2.88 -29.99
CA PRO A 344 27.31 -2.48 -29.89
C PRO A 344 27.80 -1.61 -31.06
N ARG A 345 27.19 -1.75 -32.25
CA ARG A 345 27.53 -0.96 -33.45
C ARG A 345 26.87 0.42 -33.45
N VAL A 346 25.66 0.52 -32.91
CA VAL A 346 24.84 1.75 -32.96
C VAL A 346 25.08 2.64 -31.73
N LEU A 347 25.22 2.02 -30.56
CA LEU A 347 25.31 2.71 -29.26
C LEU A 347 26.72 2.69 -28.65
N GLY A 348 27.62 1.86 -29.16
CA GLY A 348 28.98 1.72 -28.65
C GLY A 348 29.24 0.35 -27.98
N PRO A 349 30.52 -0.04 -27.82
CA PRO A 349 30.91 -1.38 -27.36
C PRO A 349 30.41 -1.71 -25.94
N GLU A 350 30.17 -0.69 -25.13
CA GLU A 350 29.61 -0.78 -23.78
C GLU A 350 28.17 -1.35 -23.71
N PHE A 351 27.44 -1.37 -24.82
CA PHE A 351 26.12 -2.00 -24.93
C PHE A 351 26.18 -3.42 -25.52
N ALA A 352 27.35 -4.07 -25.50
CA ALA A 352 27.51 -5.44 -25.97
C ALA A 352 26.72 -6.42 -25.09
N ILE A 353 25.84 -7.20 -25.74
CA ILE A 353 25.09 -8.26 -25.07
C ILE A 353 25.98 -9.50 -25.01
N THR A 354 26.65 -9.71 -23.88
CA THR A 354 27.39 -10.94 -23.61
C THR A 354 26.42 -12.11 -23.36
N PRO A 355 26.86 -13.37 -23.46
CA PRO A 355 26.01 -14.53 -23.13
C PRO A 355 25.42 -14.47 -21.71
N VAL A 356 26.16 -13.88 -20.76
CA VAL A 356 25.74 -13.68 -19.37
C VAL A 356 24.53 -12.74 -19.28
N LEU A 357 24.48 -11.69 -20.12
CA LEU A 357 23.34 -10.75 -20.19
C LEU A 357 22.22 -11.27 -21.10
N ALA A 358 22.55 -12.01 -22.15
CA ALA A 358 21.58 -12.57 -23.10
C ALA A 358 20.64 -13.59 -22.44
N LEU A 359 21.15 -14.43 -21.54
CA LEU A 359 20.38 -15.49 -20.90
C LEU A 359 19.19 -14.97 -20.06
N PRO A 360 19.36 -14.04 -19.10
CA PRO A 360 18.23 -13.50 -18.34
C PRO A 360 17.23 -12.73 -19.22
N LEU A 361 17.71 -12.05 -20.28
CA LEU A 361 16.84 -11.40 -21.26
C LEU A 361 16.00 -12.42 -22.05
N ALA A 362 16.61 -13.50 -22.51
CA ALA A 362 15.92 -14.60 -23.19
C ALA A 362 14.88 -15.27 -22.29
N CYS A 363 15.24 -15.57 -21.03
CA CYS A 363 14.29 -16.09 -20.04
C CYS A 363 13.10 -15.15 -19.86
N THR A 364 13.36 -13.84 -19.75
CA THR A 364 12.30 -12.83 -19.62
C THR A 364 11.39 -12.84 -20.84
N VAL A 365 11.95 -12.73 -22.06
CA VAL A 365 11.19 -12.78 -23.33
C VAL A 365 10.26 -14.00 -23.42
N LEU A 366 10.69 -15.15 -22.92
CA LEU A 366 9.89 -16.38 -22.92
C LEU A 366 8.82 -16.42 -21.81
N LEU A 367 9.05 -15.75 -20.68
CA LEU A 367 8.15 -15.71 -19.52
C LEU A 367 7.06 -14.64 -19.62
N VAL A 368 7.34 -13.47 -20.20
CA VAL A 368 6.37 -12.35 -20.29
C VAL A 368 5.02 -12.78 -20.92
N PRO A 369 4.96 -13.56 -22.01
CA PRO A 369 3.69 -14.01 -22.60
C PRO A 369 2.76 -14.74 -21.61
N ALA A 370 3.33 -15.53 -20.70
CA ALA A 370 2.59 -16.26 -19.69
C ALA A 370 1.95 -15.32 -18.65
N SER A 371 2.69 -14.28 -18.23
CA SER A 371 2.15 -13.26 -17.33
C SER A 371 0.98 -12.48 -17.97
N PHE A 372 1.09 -12.12 -19.24
CA PHE A 372 0.05 -11.41 -20.00
C PHE A 372 -1.22 -12.26 -20.17
N ALA A 373 -1.08 -13.53 -20.52
CA ALA A 373 -2.23 -14.44 -20.71
C ALA A 373 -2.97 -14.66 -19.39
N ALA A 374 -2.25 -14.86 -18.29
CA ALA A 374 -2.82 -15.05 -16.96
C ALA A 374 -3.56 -13.78 -16.48
N ASP A 375 -2.93 -12.62 -16.61
CA ASP A 375 -3.52 -11.34 -16.18
C ASP A 375 -4.79 -11.01 -16.98
N THR A 376 -4.73 -11.17 -18.31
CA THR A 376 -5.90 -10.99 -19.18
C THR A 376 -7.06 -11.89 -18.77
N ALA A 377 -6.78 -13.15 -18.41
CA ALA A 377 -7.82 -14.09 -17.96
C ALA A 377 -8.44 -13.70 -16.61
N VAL A 378 -7.65 -13.19 -15.66
CA VAL A 378 -8.14 -12.69 -14.36
C VAL A 378 -9.03 -11.45 -14.55
N VAL A 379 -8.62 -10.55 -15.43
CA VAL A 379 -9.36 -9.34 -15.80
C VAL A 379 -10.69 -9.69 -16.49
N VAL A 380 -10.69 -10.61 -17.46
CA VAL A 380 -11.92 -11.08 -18.15
C VAL A 380 -12.92 -11.70 -17.18
N ARG A 381 -12.45 -12.30 -16.08
CA ARG A 381 -13.29 -12.83 -14.99
C ARG A 381 -13.77 -11.77 -14.01
N ASN A 382 -13.53 -10.49 -14.28
CA ASN A 382 -13.91 -9.35 -13.47
C ASN A 382 -13.31 -9.39 -12.05
N ARG A 383 -12.07 -9.91 -11.93
CA ARG A 383 -11.34 -10.06 -10.66
C ARG A 383 -10.13 -9.14 -10.57
N TYR A 384 -10.36 -7.83 -10.76
CA TYR A 384 -9.29 -6.82 -10.72
C TYR A 384 -8.48 -6.83 -9.42
N ALA A 385 -9.11 -7.16 -8.28
CA ALA A 385 -8.42 -7.27 -6.99
C ALA A 385 -7.29 -8.29 -7.04
N LEU A 386 -7.57 -9.46 -7.62
CA LEU A 386 -6.59 -10.53 -7.74
C LEU A 386 -5.44 -10.14 -8.68
N SER A 387 -5.73 -9.44 -9.78
CA SER A 387 -4.70 -8.94 -10.71
C SER A 387 -3.78 -7.91 -10.04
N LEU A 388 -4.35 -6.98 -9.25
CA LEU A 388 -3.57 -6.01 -8.49
C LEU A 388 -2.72 -6.69 -7.42
N THR A 389 -3.31 -7.62 -6.66
CA THR A 389 -2.59 -8.41 -5.64
C THR A 389 -1.42 -9.17 -6.27
N VAL A 390 -1.60 -9.80 -7.44
CA VAL A 390 -0.53 -10.51 -8.17
C VAL A 390 0.63 -9.56 -8.52
N SER A 391 0.31 -8.35 -8.97
CA SER A 391 1.33 -7.36 -9.36
C SER A 391 2.11 -6.82 -8.16
N VAL A 392 1.40 -6.52 -7.06
CA VAL A 392 2.02 -6.09 -5.80
C VAL A 392 2.87 -7.20 -5.19
N LEU A 393 2.40 -8.44 -5.25
CA LEU A 393 3.15 -9.62 -4.81
C LEU A 393 4.50 -9.72 -5.53
N ALA A 394 4.46 -9.63 -6.86
CA ALA A 394 5.66 -9.68 -7.69
C ALA A 394 6.61 -8.52 -7.36
N LEU A 395 6.10 -7.30 -7.20
CA LEU A 395 6.90 -6.13 -6.85
C LEU A 395 7.62 -6.31 -5.50
N ILE A 396 6.91 -6.80 -4.48
CA ILE A 396 7.51 -7.07 -3.16
C ILE A 396 8.65 -8.09 -3.29
N VAL A 397 8.43 -9.20 -4.02
CA VAL A 397 9.50 -10.18 -4.25
C VAL A 397 10.67 -9.55 -4.99
N GLY A 398 10.44 -8.74 -6.01
CA GLY A 398 11.50 -8.09 -6.80
C GLY A 398 12.33 -7.09 -5.99
N VAL A 399 11.68 -6.23 -5.20
CA VAL A 399 12.35 -5.26 -4.31
C VAL A 399 13.19 -6.00 -3.28
N VAL A 400 12.62 -7.00 -2.63
CA VAL A 400 13.30 -7.74 -1.57
C VAL A 400 14.42 -8.60 -2.15
N ALA A 401 14.22 -9.19 -3.33
CA ALA A 401 15.25 -9.94 -4.02
C ALA A 401 16.45 -9.05 -4.39
N GLY A 402 16.18 -7.89 -5.00
CA GLY A 402 17.22 -6.94 -5.38
C GLY A 402 17.98 -6.39 -4.16
N THR A 403 17.28 -5.95 -3.13
CA THR A 403 17.90 -5.37 -1.92
C THR A 403 18.80 -6.35 -1.17
N ALA A 404 18.46 -7.64 -1.10
CA ALA A 404 19.35 -8.59 -0.43
C ALA A 404 20.58 -8.94 -1.26
N LEU A 405 20.47 -8.96 -2.59
CA LEU A 405 21.64 -9.08 -3.46
C LEU A 405 22.57 -7.86 -3.33
N VAL A 406 22.00 -6.66 -3.13
CA VAL A 406 22.78 -5.46 -2.81
C VAL A 406 23.50 -5.62 -1.48
N ALA A 407 22.80 -6.08 -0.44
CA ALA A 407 23.40 -6.28 0.88
C ALA A 407 24.49 -7.37 0.90
N LEU A 408 24.41 -8.36 0.02
CA LEU A 408 25.46 -9.35 -0.21
C LEU A 408 26.67 -8.80 -1.00
N GLY A 409 26.60 -7.59 -1.54
CA GLY A 409 27.65 -7.02 -2.38
C GLY A 409 27.78 -7.67 -3.75
N VAL A 410 26.74 -8.37 -4.23
CA VAL A 410 26.75 -9.09 -5.52
C VAL A 410 25.79 -8.49 -6.56
N PHE A 411 25.23 -7.31 -6.29
CA PHE A 411 24.28 -6.67 -7.20
C PHE A 411 25.01 -5.88 -8.29
N ASP A 412 24.88 -6.37 -9.51
CA ASP A 412 25.47 -5.90 -10.77
C ASP A 412 24.43 -5.93 -11.90
N LEU A 413 24.81 -5.51 -13.11
CA LEU A 413 23.92 -5.47 -14.27
C LEU A 413 23.26 -6.83 -14.58
N SER A 414 24.00 -7.93 -14.43
CA SER A 414 23.51 -9.29 -14.71
C SER A 414 22.47 -9.75 -13.68
N THR A 415 22.80 -9.61 -12.40
CA THR A 415 21.92 -9.96 -11.28
C THR A 415 20.67 -9.07 -11.22
N ALA A 416 20.75 -7.82 -11.68
CA ALA A 416 19.57 -6.97 -11.90
C ALA A 416 18.63 -7.53 -12.98
N LEU A 417 19.16 -8.00 -14.12
CA LEU A 417 18.36 -8.66 -15.17
C LEU A 417 17.74 -9.98 -14.67
N TRP A 418 18.47 -10.75 -13.88
CA TRP A 418 17.93 -11.95 -13.22
C TRP A 418 16.85 -11.62 -12.19
N THR A 419 17.01 -10.55 -11.43
CA THR A 419 16.00 -10.05 -10.49
C THR A 419 14.71 -9.70 -11.22
N PHE A 420 14.81 -9.03 -12.38
CA PHE A 420 13.65 -8.73 -13.22
C PHE A 420 13.01 -10.01 -13.80
N ALA A 421 13.80 -10.95 -14.31
CA ALA A 421 13.31 -12.24 -14.83
C ALA A 421 12.57 -13.05 -13.75
N ALA A 422 13.15 -13.16 -12.54
CA ALA A 422 12.55 -13.84 -11.40
C ALA A 422 11.23 -13.17 -10.99
N THR A 423 11.19 -11.85 -10.99
CA THR A 423 10.01 -11.04 -10.70
C THR A 423 8.87 -11.34 -11.71
N MET A 424 9.19 -11.43 -13.00
CA MET A 424 8.23 -11.81 -14.04
C MET A 424 7.77 -13.26 -13.92
N ALA A 425 8.64 -14.18 -13.51
CA ALA A 425 8.26 -15.57 -13.22
C ALA A 425 7.26 -15.67 -12.07
N VAL A 426 7.51 -14.96 -10.96
CA VAL A 426 6.60 -14.87 -9.81
C VAL A 426 5.25 -14.29 -10.24
N ARG A 427 5.26 -13.21 -11.03
CA ARG A 427 4.05 -12.60 -11.57
C ARG A 427 3.24 -13.60 -12.41
N ALA A 428 3.88 -14.34 -13.30
CA ALA A 428 3.22 -15.35 -14.13
C ALA A 428 2.62 -16.47 -13.26
N ALA A 429 3.40 -17.03 -12.33
CA ALA A 429 2.95 -18.10 -11.43
C ALA A 429 1.76 -17.67 -10.56
N ALA A 430 1.84 -16.47 -9.96
CA ALA A 430 0.76 -15.90 -9.15
C ALA A 430 -0.48 -15.58 -10.00
N GLY A 431 -0.30 -15.14 -11.25
CA GLY A 431 -1.38 -14.97 -12.22
C GLY A 431 -2.12 -16.28 -12.51
N PHE A 432 -1.42 -17.37 -12.80
CA PHE A 432 -2.04 -18.68 -13.01
C PHE A 432 -2.76 -19.19 -11.76
N ALA A 433 -2.21 -18.93 -10.58
CA ALA A 433 -2.87 -19.23 -9.31
C ALA A 433 -4.19 -18.45 -9.19
N ALA A 434 -4.19 -17.16 -9.51
CA ALA A 434 -5.39 -16.32 -9.50
C ALA A 434 -6.45 -16.81 -10.52
N VAL A 435 -6.04 -17.30 -11.68
CA VAL A 435 -6.94 -17.99 -12.64
C VAL A 435 -7.48 -19.29 -12.04
N ALA A 436 -6.66 -20.11 -11.39
CA ALA A 436 -7.14 -21.36 -10.77
C ALA A 436 -8.16 -21.11 -9.65
N VAL A 437 -7.94 -20.06 -8.85
CA VAL A 437 -8.84 -19.63 -7.77
C VAL A 437 -10.19 -19.15 -8.28
N SER A 438 -10.18 -18.44 -9.41
CA SER A 438 -11.39 -17.80 -9.93
C SER A 438 -12.26 -18.76 -10.78
N ASP A 439 -11.90 -20.04 -10.94
CA ASP A 439 -12.57 -20.99 -11.84
C ASP A 439 -13.93 -21.47 -11.26
N PRO A 440 -15.05 -21.22 -11.96
CA PRO A 440 -16.38 -21.61 -11.48
C PRO A 440 -16.60 -23.13 -11.40
N ARG A 441 -15.90 -23.95 -12.19
CA ARG A 441 -16.10 -25.42 -12.23
C ARG A 441 -15.69 -26.14 -10.95
N ARG A 442 -14.81 -25.53 -10.14
CA ARG A 442 -14.49 -26.08 -8.81
C ARG A 442 -15.71 -26.08 -7.86
N ARG A 443 -16.71 -25.22 -8.08
CA ARG A 443 -17.88 -25.06 -7.18
C ARG A 443 -18.89 -26.22 -7.22
N VAL A 444 -18.83 -27.14 -8.19
CA VAL A 444 -19.82 -28.21 -8.38
C VAL A 444 -19.20 -29.59 -8.14
N ARG A 445 -18.98 -29.94 -6.88
CA ARG A 445 -18.94 -31.34 -6.42
C ARG A 445 -19.97 -31.48 -5.30
N VAL A 446 -21.21 -31.75 -5.68
CA VAL A 446 -22.27 -32.17 -4.75
C VAL A 446 -22.02 -33.66 -4.44
N PRO A 447 -22.01 -34.10 -3.17
CA PRO A 447 -22.00 -35.53 -2.85
C PRO A 447 -23.25 -36.17 -3.44
N ARG A 448 -23.11 -37.26 -4.20
CA ARG A 448 -24.25 -38.07 -4.66
C ARG A 448 -25.02 -38.55 -3.42
N THR A 449 -26.20 -37.99 -3.18
CA THR A 449 -27.15 -38.56 -2.22
C THR A 449 -27.73 -39.85 -2.81
N PRO A 450 -27.85 -40.94 -2.03
CA PRO A 450 -28.51 -42.17 -2.49
C PRO A 450 -30.01 -41.90 -2.75
N PRO A 451 -30.67 -42.68 -3.62
CA PRO A 451 -32.07 -42.45 -3.95
C PRO A 451 -32.95 -42.64 -2.71
N LEU A 452 -33.87 -41.70 -2.50
CA LEU A 452 -34.88 -41.78 -1.44
C LEU A 452 -35.92 -42.87 -1.76
N PRO A 453 -36.41 -43.62 -0.75
CA PRO A 453 -37.53 -44.54 -0.94
C PRO A 453 -38.85 -43.78 -1.20
N PRO A 454 -39.84 -44.42 -1.85
CA PRO A 454 -41.08 -43.76 -2.24
C PRO A 454 -41.93 -43.35 -1.03
N ALA A 455 -42.56 -42.19 -1.15
CA ALA A 455 -43.31 -41.52 -0.09
C ALA A 455 -44.61 -42.25 0.29
N SER A 456 -44.85 -42.40 1.59
CA SER A 456 -46.20 -42.61 2.12
C SER A 456 -46.93 -41.26 2.28
N PRO A 457 -48.26 -41.20 2.06
CA PRO A 457 -49.03 -39.98 2.21
C PRO A 457 -49.48 -39.81 3.69
N VAL A 458 -50.10 -38.65 3.99
CA VAL A 458 -50.78 -38.26 5.27
C VAL A 458 -49.88 -37.32 6.13
N ARG A 459 -50.26 -36.11 6.57
CA ARG A 459 -51.55 -35.43 6.73
C ARG A 459 -51.36 -33.91 6.72
N ARG A 460 -52.34 -33.20 6.14
CA ARG A 460 -52.51 -31.73 6.22
C ARG A 460 -52.85 -31.30 7.65
N ARG A 461 -52.21 -30.23 8.15
CA ARG A 461 -52.82 -29.31 9.13
C ARG A 461 -52.54 -27.86 8.72
N ARG A 462 -53.63 -27.13 8.49
CA ARG A 462 -53.71 -25.68 8.30
C ARG A 462 -53.50 -24.98 9.66
N ILE A 463 -52.68 -23.92 9.72
CA ILE A 463 -52.92 -22.75 10.61
C ILE A 463 -52.44 -21.46 9.90
N PHE A 464 -53.28 -20.44 10.09
CA PHE A 464 -53.39 -19.07 9.59
C PHE A 464 -52.15 -18.17 9.43
N GLY A 465 -52.17 -17.46 8.30
CA GLY A 465 -51.98 -16.02 8.07
C GLY A 465 -51.29 -15.13 9.12
N VAL A 466 -50.08 -14.69 8.79
CA VAL A 466 -49.58 -13.33 9.09
C VAL A 466 -48.86 -12.82 7.85
N ALA A 467 -49.31 -11.68 7.33
CA ALA A 467 -48.73 -11.00 6.18
C ALA A 467 -47.26 -10.62 6.43
N ARG A 468 -46.32 -11.34 5.78
CA ARG A 468 -44.94 -10.89 5.66
C ARG A 468 -44.82 -9.96 4.47
N ARG A 469 -44.64 -8.67 4.76
CA ARG A 469 -43.99 -7.72 3.84
C ARG A 469 -42.73 -8.37 3.26
N THR A 470 -42.63 -8.28 1.95
CA THR A 470 -41.53 -8.73 1.11
C THR A 470 -40.21 -8.06 1.52
N GLY A 471 -39.50 -8.71 2.45
CA GLY A 471 -38.09 -8.40 2.71
C GLY A 471 -37.26 -8.79 1.49
N GLY A 472 -36.69 -7.78 0.83
CA GLY A 472 -35.77 -7.97 -0.28
C GLY A 472 -34.68 -8.98 0.07
N THR A 473 -34.57 -10.02 -0.74
CA THR A 473 -33.50 -11.00 -0.68
C THR A 473 -32.18 -10.29 -0.97
N ARG A 474 -31.49 -9.83 0.07
CA ARG A 474 -30.05 -9.53 0.02
C ARG A 474 -29.34 -10.82 -0.39
N ARG A 475 -29.04 -10.97 -1.68
CA ARG A 475 -28.08 -11.97 -2.17
C ARG A 475 -26.72 -11.63 -1.55
N THR A 476 -26.40 -12.30 -0.45
CA THR A 476 -25.05 -12.33 0.13
C THR A 476 -24.15 -13.08 -0.85
N TRP A 477 -23.31 -12.36 -1.58
CA TRP A 477 -22.28 -12.94 -2.42
C TRP A 477 -21.10 -13.39 -1.54
N THR A 478 -21.24 -14.52 -0.85
CA THR A 478 -20.12 -15.14 -0.16
C THR A 478 -19.20 -15.85 -1.16
N LEU A 479 -17.90 -15.60 -1.10
CA LEU A 479 -16.88 -16.40 -1.79
C LEU A 479 -16.96 -17.85 -1.26
N PRO A 480 -17.09 -18.89 -2.11
CA PRO A 480 -17.14 -20.26 -1.63
C PRO A 480 -15.75 -20.73 -1.15
N ALA A 481 -15.74 -21.49 -0.06
CA ALA A 481 -14.59 -22.03 0.69
C ALA A 481 -13.47 -22.71 -0.13
N GLN A 482 -13.69 -23.01 -1.42
CA GLN A 482 -12.68 -23.59 -2.31
C GLN A 482 -11.85 -22.57 -3.11
N GLN A 483 -12.29 -21.32 -3.22
CA GLN A 483 -11.48 -20.24 -3.84
C GLN A 483 -10.30 -19.87 -2.93
N LEU A 484 -10.54 -19.87 -1.62
CA LEU A 484 -9.52 -19.76 -0.56
C LEU A 484 -8.48 -20.87 -0.59
N LEU A 485 -8.84 -22.06 -1.10
CA LEU A 485 -7.97 -23.25 -1.12
C LEU A 485 -6.86 -23.22 -2.18
N THR A 486 -6.91 -22.30 -3.13
CA THR A 486 -5.93 -22.25 -4.25
C THR A 486 -5.02 -21.01 -4.17
N LEU A 487 -5.51 -19.90 -3.59
CA LEU A 487 -4.66 -18.85 -3.00
C LEU A 487 -3.75 -19.45 -1.92
N ARG A 488 -4.29 -20.40 -1.14
CA ARG A 488 -3.60 -21.25 -0.14
C ARG A 488 -2.33 -21.98 -0.62
N ARG A 489 -2.10 -22.19 -1.92
CA ARG A 489 -0.91 -22.91 -2.42
C ARG A 489 0.23 -21.99 -2.87
N VAL A 490 -0.07 -20.74 -3.21
CA VAL A 490 0.91 -19.79 -3.77
C VAL A 490 1.25 -18.66 -2.79
N TRP A 491 0.36 -18.40 -1.83
CA TRP A 491 0.58 -17.45 -0.74
C TRP A 491 1.80 -17.68 0.17
N PRO A 492 2.22 -18.93 0.52
CA PRO A 492 3.38 -19.10 1.40
C PRO A 492 4.71 -18.71 0.74
N ALA A 493 4.82 -18.72 -0.60
CA ALA A 493 6.08 -18.44 -1.29
C ALA A 493 6.60 -17.00 -1.10
N LEU A 494 5.70 -16.05 -0.83
CA LEU A 494 6.04 -14.62 -0.69
C LEU A 494 6.76 -14.30 0.61
N PRO A 495 6.19 -14.56 1.81
CA PRO A 495 6.91 -14.31 3.05
C PRO A 495 8.15 -15.19 3.18
N ILE A 496 8.16 -16.37 2.55
CA ILE A 496 9.35 -17.21 2.43
C ILE A 496 10.43 -16.48 1.64
N ALA A 497 10.13 -15.98 0.44
CA ALA A 497 11.09 -15.23 -0.35
C ALA A 497 11.53 -13.96 0.38
N VAL A 498 10.60 -13.21 0.97
CA VAL A 498 10.91 -11.95 1.67
C VAL A 498 11.82 -12.19 2.88
N ALA A 499 11.55 -13.23 3.66
CA ALA A 499 12.30 -13.48 4.88
C ALA A 499 13.59 -14.30 4.62
N VAL A 500 13.67 -15.13 3.57
CA VAL A 500 14.94 -15.72 3.07
C VAL A 500 15.88 -14.61 2.59
N MET A 501 15.35 -13.60 1.92
CA MET A 501 16.14 -12.44 1.48
C MET A 501 16.47 -11.49 2.65
N ALA A 502 15.62 -11.37 3.67
CA ALA A 502 15.97 -10.64 4.91
C ALA A 502 17.10 -11.33 5.70
N VAL A 503 17.12 -12.67 5.74
CA VAL A 503 18.23 -13.47 6.28
C VAL A 503 19.54 -13.17 5.55
N VAL A 504 19.45 -13.04 4.22
CA VAL A 504 20.58 -12.76 3.35
C VAL A 504 21.06 -11.31 3.49
N ALA A 505 20.14 -10.35 3.71
CA ALA A 505 20.46 -8.93 3.84
C ALA A 505 21.02 -8.52 5.21
N ALA A 506 20.70 -9.25 6.27
CA ALA A 506 21.06 -8.87 7.65
C ALA A 506 22.43 -9.43 8.13
N GLY A 507 23.12 -10.21 7.30
CA GLY A 507 24.39 -10.84 7.67
C GLY A 507 24.28 -11.95 8.74
N PRO A 508 25.40 -12.62 9.08
CA PRO A 508 25.39 -13.86 9.87
C PRO A 508 24.91 -13.72 11.33
N ARG A 509 24.84 -12.50 11.88
CA ARG A 509 24.42 -12.25 13.28
C ARG A 509 22.89 -12.26 13.49
N TRP A 510 22.10 -12.14 12.41
CA TRP A 510 20.63 -12.01 12.50
C TRP A 510 19.87 -13.12 11.76
N ALA A 511 20.60 -14.09 11.19
CA ALA A 511 20.05 -15.18 10.37
C ALA A 511 19.05 -16.05 11.13
N LEU A 512 19.21 -16.25 12.44
CA LEU A 512 18.31 -17.08 13.27
C LEU A 512 16.95 -16.41 13.54
N GLY A 513 16.92 -15.09 13.76
CA GLY A 513 15.69 -14.33 13.98
C GLY A 513 14.87 -14.19 12.69
N ALA A 514 15.53 -13.91 11.58
CA ALA A 514 14.89 -13.82 10.27
C ALA A 514 14.46 -15.21 9.75
N ALA A 515 15.24 -16.28 9.94
CA ALA A 515 14.84 -17.65 9.63
C ALA A 515 13.71 -18.15 10.55
N GLY A 516 13.70 -17.73 11.82
CA GLY A 516 12.59 -17.94 12.75
C GLY A 516 11.31 -17.24 12.30
N ALA A 517 11.41 -16.03 11.76
CA ALA A 517 10.31 -15.29 11.15
C ALA A 517 9.81 -15.95 9.84
N VAL A 518 10.72 -16.44 8.98
CA VAL A 518 10.38 -17.25 7.80
C VAL A 518 9.58 -18.47 8.23
N LEU A 519 10.13 -19.27 9.14
CA LEU A 519 9.53 -20.52 9.60
C LEU A 519 8.20 -20.24 10.29
N LEU A 520 8.12 -19.19 11.11
CA LEU A 520 6.89 -18.77 11.75
C LEU A 520 5.86 -18.35 10.71
N VAL A 521 6.19 -17.54 9.70
CA VAL A 521 5.21 -17.15 8.68
C VAL A 521 4.83 -18.31 7.75
N VAL A 522 5.75 -19.22 7.43
CA VAL A 522 5.45 -20.49 6.76
C VAL A 522 4.45 -21.29 7.57
N VAL A 523 4.73 -21.48 8.85
CA VAL A 523 3.88 -22.21 9.79
C VAL A 523 2.53 -21.51 9.94
N LEU A 524 2.48 -20.20 10.16
CA LEU A 524 1.23 -19.43 10.29
C LEU A 524 0.41 -19.43 8.99
N THR A 525 1.05 -19.44 7.82
CA THR A 525 0.39 -19.56 6.50
C THR A 525 -0.13 -20.97 6.26
N VAL A 526 0.63 -22.01 6.64
CA VAL A 526 0.20 -23.41 6.64
C VAL A 526 -0.96 -23.63 7.63
N LEU A 527 -0.96 -22.93 8.76
CA LEU A 527 -1.97 -22.96 9.82
C LEU A 527 -3.26 -22.16 9.51
N ARG A 528 -3.40 -21.59 8.29
CA ARG A 528 -4.63 -20.94 7.78
C ARG A 528 -4.99 -19.61 8.47
N ILE A 529 -4.00 -18.80 8.79
CA ILE A 529 -4.19 -17.54 9.52
C ILE A 529 -4.49 -16.38 8.55
N GLY A 530 -5.52 -15.57 8.85
CA GLY A 530 -5.94 -14.43 8.02
C GLY A 530 -4.92 -13.28 7.96
N VAL A 531 -4.95 -12.46 6.89
CA VAL A 531 -4.00 -11.34 6.70
C VAL A 531 -3.98 -10.35 7.88
N PRO A 532 -5.13 -9.94 8.47
CA PRO A 532 -5.11 -9.09 9.68
C PRO A 532 -4.41 -9.75 10.87
N THR A 533 -4.54 -11.07 11.00
CA THR A 533 -3.89 -11.85 12.05
C THR A 533 -2.39 -11.96 11.82
N LEU A 534 -1.96 -12.18 10.57
CA LEU A 534 -0.54 -12.17 10.20
C LEU A 534 0.09 -10.79 10.46
N LEU A 535 -0.60 -9.70 10.12
CA LEU A 535 -0.18 -8.34 10.43
C LEU A 535 0.12 -8.20 11.94
N VAL A 536 -0.85 -8.48 12.80
CA VAL A 536 -0.69 -8.37 14.28
C VAL A 536 0.43 -9.27 14.80
N THR A 537 0.56 -10.49 14.26
CA THR A 537 1.56 -11.46 14.74
C THR A 537 2.99 -11.08 14.35
N THR A 538 3.16 -10.37 13.23
CA THR A 538 4.48 -10.03 12.66
C THR A 538 4.88 -8.58 12.88
N VAL A 539 4.02 -7.76 13.48
CA VAL A 539 4.35 -6.39 13.92
C VAL A 539 5.57 -6.31 14.84
N PRO A 540 5.77 -7.25 15.80
CA PRO A 540 6.96 -7.25 16.65
C PRO A 540 8.25 -7.72 15.96
N LEU A 541 8.18 -8.11 14.68
CA LEU A 541 9.33 -8.55 13.88
C LEU A 541 9.83 -7.37 13.04
N ALA A 542 10.51 -6.44 13.70
CA ALA A 542 11.09 -5.26 13.08
C ALA A 542 12.62 -5.32 13.11
N PHE A 543 13.26 -4.90 12.03
CA PHE A 543 14.70 -4.92 11.86
C PHE A 543 15.18 -3.69 11.07
N TYR A 544 16.42 -3.28 11.26
CA TYR A 544 17.04 -2.19 10.50
C TYR A 544 17.85 -2.73 9.33
N VAL A 545 17.73 -2.06 8.19
CA VAL A 545 18.53 -2.33 6.99
C VAL A 545 19.30 -1.07 6.66
N ALA A 546 20.61 -1.19 6.44
CA ALA A 546 21.42 -0.09 5.95
C ALA A 546 21.12 0.16 4.48
N VAL A 547 20.54 1.33 4.16
CA VAL A 547 20.27 1.80 2.81
C VAL A 547 20.94 3.16 2.65
N GLY A 548 21.99 3.21 1.83
CA GLY A 548 22.74 4.43 1.50
C GLY A 548 23.44 5.08 2.69
N GLY A 549 23.93 4.28 3.64
CA GLY A 549 24.50 4.79 4.91
C GLY A 549 23.45 5.19 5.95
N THR A 550 22.16 5.19 5.60
CA THR A 550 21.05 5.42 6.55
C THR A 550 20.42 4.11 7.02
N LEU A 551 20.07 4.01 8.29
CA LEU A 551 19.38 2.85 8.84
C LEU A 551 17.86 2.99 8.65
N VAL A 552 17.30 2.14 7.79
CA VAL A 552 15.86 2.08 7.51
C VAL A 552 15.22 0.98 8.34
N ASN A 553 14.25 1.34 9.17
CA ASN A 553 13.49 0.38 9.97
C ASN A 553 12.37 -0.26 9.15
N LEU A 554 12.46 -1.57 8.93
CA LEU A 554 11.45 -2.38 8.23
C LEU A 554 10.81 -3.37 9.21
N ALA A 555 9.57 -3.78 8.93
CA ALA A 555 8.93 -4.85 9.66
C ALA A 555 8.32 -5.86 8.69
N VAL A 556 8.31 -7.15 9.09
CA VAL A 556 7.64 -8.20 8.30
C VAL A 556 6.17 -7.87 8.05
N SER A 557 5.55 -7.14 8.98
CA SER A 557 4.17 -6.68 8.86
C SER A 557 3.92 -5.62 7.76
N ASP A 558 4.94 -4.92 7.27
CA ASP A 558 4.80 -3.90 6.21
C ASP A 558 4.23 -4.53 4.92
N VAL A 559 4.59 -5.79 4.64
CA VAL A 559 4.08 -6.58 3.51
C VAL A 559 2.57 -6.81 3.63
N PHE A 560 2.09 -7.21 4.81
CA PHE A 560 0.67 -7.47 5.05
C PHE A 560 -0.14 -6.18 5.08
N LEU A 561 0.45 -5.08 5.53
CA LEU A 561 -0.15 -3.76 5.45
C LEU A 561 -0.46 -3.38 4.00
N LEU A 562 0.51 -3.54 3.10
CA LEU A 562 0.34 -3.20 1.69
C LEU A 562 -0.74 -4.07 1.02
N LEU A 563 -0.79 -5.36 1.36
CA LEU A 563 -1.83 -6.27 0.87
C LEU A 563 -3.23 -5.89 1.34
N LEU A 564 -3.39 -5.47 2.60
CA LEU A 564 -4.65 -4.96 3.13
C LEU A 564 -5.04 -3.62 2.50
N PHE A 565 -4.07 -2.73 2.26
CA PHE A 565 -4.31 -1.47 1.54
C PHE A 565 -4.83 -1.71 0.13
N VAL A 566 -4.17 -2.60 -0.61
CA VAL A 566 -4.62 -3.05 -1.94
C VAL A 566 -6.03 -3.62 -1.89
N ARG A 567 -6.34 -4.43 -0.88
CA ARG A 567 -7.68 -4.97 -0.70
C ARG A 567 -8.72 -3.87 -0.52
N ILE A 568 -8.46 -2.89 0.35
CA ILE A 568 -9.35 -1.74 0.61
C ILE A 568 -9.67 -1.00 -0.69
N LEU A 569 -8.69 -0.86 -1.57
CA LEU A 569 -8.83 -0.15 -2.85
C LEU A 569 -9.67 -0.90 -3.88
N VAL A 570 -9.68 -2.24 -3.84
CA VAL A 570 -10.29 -3.03 -4.93
C VAL A 570 -11.54 -3.79 -4.52
N ASP A 571 -11.69 -4.17 -3.25
CA ASP A 571 -12.87 -4.90 -2.78
C ASP A 571 -13.99 -3.91 -2.39
N PRO A 572 -15.13 -3.90 -3.11
CA PRO A 572 -16.23 -2.98 -2.87
C PRO A 572 -16.82 -3.06 -1.46
N GLU A 573 -16.74 -4.22 -0.79
CA GLU A 573 -17.22 -4.34 0.59
C GLU A 573 -16.30 -3.58 1.55
N THR A 574 -14.98 -3.72 1.37
CA THR A 574 -13.99 -2.98 2.16
C THR A 574 -13.93 -1.50 1.81
N ALA A 575 -14.20 -1.13 0.54
CA ALA A 575 -14.32 0.27 0.13
C ALA A 575 -15.52 0.97 0.80
N ARG A 576 -16.61 0.25 1.08
CA ARG A 576 -17.72 0.78 1.89
C ARG A 576 -17.31 0.94 3.35
N ALA A 577 -16.62 -0.05 3.92
CA ALA A 577 -16.07 0.06 5.28
C ALA A 577 -15.10 1.25 5.40
N PHE A 578 -14.32 1.54 4.36
CA PHE A 578 -13.48 2.73 4.25
C PHE A 578 -14.29 4.03 4.25
N ALA A 579 -15.41 4.07 3.50
CA ALA A 579 -16.27 5.26 3.46
C ALA A 579 -16.78 5.65 4.86
N ASP A 580 -17.08 4.65 5.71
CA ASP A 580 -17.55 4.88 7.08
C ASP A 580 -16.48 5.49 8.02
N VAL A 581 -15.20 5.26 7.75
CA VAL A 581 -14.07 5.83 8.53
C VAL A 581 -13.37 6.97 7.80
N SER A 582 -13.92 7.40 6.66
CA SER A 582 -13.33 8.43 5.81
C SER A 582 -13.10 9.76 6.54
N GLY A 583 -13.82 10.04 7.63
CA GLY A 583 -13.51 11.16 8.53
C GLY A 583 -12.12 11.03 9.14
N TRP A 584 -11.88 9.99 9.94
CA TRP A 584 -10.60 9.72 10.58
C TRP A 584 -9.45 9.59 9.59
N VAL A 585 -9.67 8.91 8.46
CA VAL A 585 -8.66 8.75 7.41
C VAL A 585 -8.30 10.10 6.79
N ARG A 586 -9.29 10.92 6.41
CA ARG A 586 -9.02 12.26 5.85
C ARG A 586 -8.31 13.14 6.87
N THR A 587 -8.73 13.13 8.12
CA THR A 587 -8.07 13.89 9.18
C THR A 587 -6.60 13.45 9.32
N ALA A 588 -6.32 12.15 9.42
CA ALA A 588 -4.96 11.66 9.57
C ALA A 588 -4.06 12.02 8.38
N LEU A 589 -4.54 11.84 7.15
CA LEU A 589 -3.80 12.20 5.95
C LEU A 589 -3.59 13.72 5.82
N SER A 590 -4.58 14.52 6.22
CA SER A 590 -4.47 15.99 6.19
C SER A 590 -3.48 16.50 7.24
N LEU A 591 -3.50 15.93 8.46
CA LEU A 591 -2.54 16.26 9.50
C LEU A 591 -1.12 15.86 9.12
N LEU A 592 -0.93 14.68 8.51
CA LEU A 592 0.36 14.26 7.98
C LEU A 592 0.85 15.23 6.90
N ALA A 593 0.01 15.54 5.90
CA ALA A 593 0.38 16.47 4.84
C ALA A 593 0.72 17.86 5.38
N LEU A 594 -0.05 18.34 6.35
CA LEU A 594 0.21 19.62 7.03
C LEU A 594 1.54 19.59 7.79
N LEU A 595 1.80 18.54 8.57
CA LEU A 595 3.05 18.40 9.32
C LEU A 595 4.27 18.38 8.39
N LEU A 596 4.22 17.60 7.31
CA LEU A 596 5.30 17.51 6.33
C LEU A 596 5.50 18.82 5.58
N ALA A 597 4.42 19.51 5.19
CA ALA A 597 4.50 20.79 4.50
C ALA A 597 5.07 21.90 5.41
N LEU A 598 4.61 21.97 6.67
CA LEU A 598 5.11 22.94 7.64
C LEU A 598 6.59 22.72 7.92
N THR A 599 6.98 21.48 8.22
CA THR A 599 8.37 21.16 8.56
C THR A 599 9.32 21.29 7.36
N ALA A 600 8.92 20.89 6.16
CA ALA A 600 9.69 21.15 4.93
C ALA A 600 9.83 22.65 4.65
N GLY A 601 8.74 23.42 4.86
CA GLY A 601 8.76 24.87 4.74
C GLY A 601 9.73 25.53 5.72
N THR A 602 9.75 25.07 6.98
CA THR A 602 10.72 25.52 7.99
C THR A 602 12.15 25.24 7.55
N ILE A 603 12.46 24.03 7.07
CA ILE A 603 13.80 23.69 6.57
C ILE A 603 14.18 24.59 5.40
N PHE A 604 13.27 24.81 4.45
CA PHE A 604 13.52 25.67 3.30
C PHE A 604 13.83 27.11 3.72
N VAL A 605 13.08 27.68 4.66
CA VAL A 605 13.33 29.03 5.19
C VAL A 605 14.68 29.10 5.91
N ARG A 606 15.05 28.07 6.68
CA ARG A 606 16.35 27.99 7.37
C ARG A 606 17.51 27.86 6.39
N SER A 607 17.37 27.03 5.36
CA SER A 607 18.33 26.87 4.26
C SER A 607 18.53 28.21 3.52
N ALA A 608 17.44 28.92 3.22
CA ALA A 608 17.51 30.26 2.63
C ALA A 608 18.19 31.31 3.53
N ALA A 609 18.18 31.09 4.86
CA ALA A 609 18.88 31.92 5.85
C ALA A 609 20.33 31.45 6.10
N GLY A 610 20.83 30.43 5.40
CA GLY A 610 22.20 29.92 5.51
C GLY A 610 22.47 29.01 6.70
N ALA A 611 21.43 28.49 7.36
CA ALA A 611 21.60 27.50 8.44
C ALA A 611 21.92 26.11 7.85
N PRO A 612 22.73 25.27 8.53
CA PRO A 612 23.00 23.91 8.07
C PRO A 612 21.75 23.03 8.16
N GLU A 613 21.52 22.22 7.12
CA GLU A 613 20.39 21.32 7.03
C GLU A 613 20.75 19.91 6.54
N ASP A 614 19.96 18.93 6.98
CA ASP A 614 20.01 17.54 6.50
C ASP A 614 18.67 17.14 5.87
N TRP A 615 18.57 17.39 4.58
CA TRP A 615 17.45 16.99 3.73
C TRP A 615 17.27 15.45 3.66
N THR A 616 18.34 14.67 3.85
CA THR A 616 18.25 13.20 3.88
C THR A 616 17.57 12.71 5.15
N ALA A 617 17.86 13.33 6.30
CA ALA A 617 17.18 13.07 7.55
C ALA A 617 15.68 13.44 7.48
N PHE A 618 15.34 14.58 6.86
CA PHE A 618 13.95 14.96 6.61
C PHE A 618 13.21 13.88 5.83
N LEU A 619 13.77 13.43 4.70
CA LEU A 619 13.14 12.42 3.85
C LEU A 619 12.99 11.09 4.59
N ALA A 620 14.01 10.67 5.34
CA ALA A 620 13.97 9.45 6.13
C ALA A 620 12.84 9.48 7.18
N ASP A 621 12.69 10.59 7.90
CA ASP A 621 11.65 10.74 8.92
C ASP A 621 10.26 10.94 8.32
N ALA A 622 10.15 11.64 7.19
CA ALA A 622 8.91 11.74 6.43
C ALA A 622 8.42 10.35 5.97
N VAL A 623 9.30 9.51 5.43
CA VAL A 623 8.98 8.13 5.04
C VAL A 623 8.53 7.31 6.25
N LYS A 624 9.23 7.41 7.39
CA LYS A 624 8.84 6.73 8.63
C LYS A 624 7.42 7.14 9.07
N LEU A 625 7.09 8.43 9.02
CA LEU A 625 5.76 8.95 9.35
C LEU A 625 4.67 8.46 8.38
N VAL A 626 4.96 8.45 7.06
CA VAL A 626 4.04 7.91 6.05
C VAL A 626 3.72 6.44 6.31
N VAL A 627 4.72 5.63 6.63
CA VAL A 627 4.54 4.20 6.94
C VAL A 627 3.60 4.03 8.13
N VAL A 628 3.85 4.71 9.25
CA VAL A 628 3.03 4.53 10.46
C VAL A 628 1.61 5.11 10.34
N ILE A 629 1.42 6.20 9.60
CA ILE A 629 0.08 6.68 9.25
C ILE A 629 -0.62 5.69 8.33
N GLY A 630 0.11 5.03 7.43
CA GLY A 630 -0.36 3.89 6.66
C GLY A 630 -0.90 2.77 7.55
N TYR A 631 -0.17 2.39 8.61
CA TYR A 631 -0.66 1.46 9.64
C TYR A 631 -1.98 1.93 10.25
N PHE A 632 -2.06 3.19 10.69
CA PHE A 632 -3.28 3.72 11.28
C PHE A 632 -4.47 3.65 10.31
N VAL A 633 -4.31 4.14 9.07
CA VAL A 633 -5.36 4.22 8.06
C VAL A 633 -5.87 2.85 7.65
N VAL A 634 -4.98 1.90 7.35
CA VAL A 634 -5.39 0.55 6.94
C VAL A 634 -6.04 -0.18 8.11
N CYS A 635 -5.45 -0.09 9.30
CA CYS A 635 -5.92 -0.87 10.44
C CYS A 635 -7.21 -0.32 11.02
N VAL A 636 -7.47 0.99 10.97
CA VAL A 636 -8.74 1.53 11.48
C VAL A 636 -9.92 1.04 10.62
N VAL A 637 -9.72 0.90 9.30
CA VAL A 637 -10.71 0.34 8.37
C VAL A 637 -10.96 -1.14 8.70
N VAL A 638 -9.88 -1.93 8.77
CA VAL A 638 -9.94 -3.39 8.97
C VAL A 638 -10.48 -3.73 10.36
N PHE A 639 -9.92 -3.14 11.42
CA PHE A 639 -10.32 -3.42 12.79
C PHE A 639 -11.74 -2.97 13.08
N ARG A 640 -12.20 -1.84 12.52
CA ARG A 640 -13.60 -1.43 12.68
C ARG A 640 -14.55 -2.44 12.07
N ASP A 641 -14.28 -2.92 10.85
CA ASP A 641 -15.11 -3.96 10.25
C ASP A 641 -15.13 -5.24 11.08
N LEU A 642 -13.97 -5.72 11.54
CA LEU A 642 -13.87 -6.91 12.38
C LEU A 642 -14.63 -6.75 13.70
N VAL A 643 -14.44 -5.62 14.39
CA VAL A 643 -15.09 -5.30 15.66
C VAL A 643 -16.61 -5.21 15.48
N LEU A 644 -17.10 -4.55 14.42
CA LEU A 644 -18.55 -4.45 14.13
C LEU A 644 -19.17 -5.81 13.75
N ARG A 645 -18.40 -6.72 13.16
CA ARG A 645 -18.81 -8.11 12.92
C ARG A 645 -18.74 -9.00 14.16
N GLY A 646 -18.21 -8.48 15.27
CA GLY A 646 -17.97 -9.24 16.50
C GLY A 646 -16.78 -10.19 16.42
N ASP A 647 -15.91 -10.05 15.41
CA ASP A 647 -14.69 -10.85 15.28
C ASP A 647 -13.53 -10.21 16.07
N LEU A 648 -13.42 -10.60 17.33
CA LEU A 648 -12.49 -10.01 18.29
C LEU A 648 -11.22 -10.86 18.46
N ARG A 649 -10.95 -11.76 17.51
CA ARG A 649 -9.78 -12.64 17.53
C ARG A 649 -8.46 -11.88 17.53
N ILE A 650 -8.40 -10.74 16.86
CA ILE A 650 -7.21 -9.88 16.81
C ILE A 650 -6.65 -9.56 18.21
N LEU A 651 -7.52 -9.43 19.22
CA LEU A 651 -7.12 -9.20 20.60
C LEU A 651 -6.45 -10.43 21.22
N THR A 652 -7.02 -11.60 20.97
CA THR A 652 -6.47 -12.87 21.50
C THR A 652 -5.18 -13.26 20.80
N VAL A 653 -5.05 -12.94 19.51
CA VAL A 653 -3.81 -13.08 18.74
C VAL A 653 -2.75 -12.15 19.32
N TRP A 654 -3.05 -10.87 19.48
CA TRP A 654 -2.13 -9.91 20.09
C TRP A 654 -1.62 -10.40 21.44
N ALA A 655 -2.52 -10.85 22.32
CA ALA A 655 -2.16 -11.36 23.65
C ALA A 655 -1.21 -12.56 23.59
N ARG A 656 -1.43 -13.49 22.64
CA ARG A 656 -0.56 -14.66 22.42
C ARG A 656 0.78 -14.26 21.82
N THR A 657 0.79 -13.34 20.85
CA THR A 657 2.01 -12.81 20.25
C THR A 657 2.87 -12.12 21.31
N ALA A 658 2.28 -11.25 22.13
CA ALA A 658 2.99 -10.59 23.23
C ALA A 658 3.54 -11.59 24.25
N ALA A 659 2.76 -12.60 24.62
CA ALA A 659 3.23 -13.66 25.50
C ALA A 659 4.40 -14.46 24.90
N ALA A 660 4.34 -14.80 23.61
CA ALA A 660 5.43 -15.50 22.92
C ALA A 660 6.70 -14.63 22.85
N VAL A 661 6.56 -13.36 22.46
CA VAL A 661 7.67 -12.40 22.37
C VAL A 661 8.30 -12.17 23.76
N GLY A 662 7.48 -12.02 24.80
CA GLY A 662 7.95 -11.90 26.19
C GLY A 662 8.70 -13.15 26.67
N ALA A 663 8.18 -14.35 26.38
CA ALA A 663 8.84 -15.61 26.70
C ALA A 663 10.17 -15.77 25.96
N LEU A 664 10.23 -15.41 24.68
CA LEU A 664 11.46 -15.44 23.88
C LEU A 664 12.53 -14.52 24.44
N GLY A 665 12.18 -13.28 24.80
CA GLY A 665 13.13 -12.35 25.41
C GLY A 665 13.62 -12.84 26.78
N ALA A 666 12.73 -13.34 27.64
CA ALA A 666 13.11 -13.89 28.93
C ALA A 666 14.01 -15.13 28.80
N ALA A 667 13.69 -16.04 27.87
CA ALA A 667 14.53 -17.20 27.57
C ALA A 667 15.89 -16.78 27.01
N GLY A 668 15.94 -15.78 26.13
CA GLY A 668 17.17 -15.19 25.61
C GLY A 668 18.08 -14.68 26.73
N ALA A 669 17.53 -13.93 27.69
CA ALA A 669 18.30 -13.42 28.83
C ALA A 669 18.82 -14.55 29.75
N LEU A 670 18.02 -15.59 29.99
CA LEU A 670 18.45 -16.76 30.76
C LEU A 670 19.57 -17.54 30.06
N LEU A 671 19.47 -17.70 28.74
CA LEU A 671 20.50 -18.35 27.93
C LEU A 671 21.79 -17.53 27.89
N PHE A 672 21.69 -16.21 27.77
CA PHE A 672 22.85 -15.32 27.86
C PHE A 672 23.54 -15.44 29.21
N ALA A 673 22.79 -15.48 30.31
CA ALA A 673 23.33 -15.70 31.65
C ALA A 673 24.01 -17.08 31.80
N ALA A 674 23.60 -18.07 31.01
CA ALA A 674 24.25 -19.38 30.91
C ALA A 674 25.42 -19.42 29.91
N GLY A 675 25.83 -18.28 29.34
CA GLY A 675 26.93 -18.15 28.38
C GLY A 675 26.57 -18.46 26.91
N VAL A 676 25.27 -18.53 26.58
CA VAL A 676 24.79 -18.83 25.22
C VAL A 676 24.21 -17.57 24.56
N GLU A 677 24.91 -17.05 23.55
CA GLU A 677 24.43 -15.92 22.75
C GLU A 677 23.47 -16.38 21.64
N THR A 678 22.25 -15.83 21.65
CA THR A 678 21.17 -16.23 20.71
C THR A 678 20.71 -15.10 19.78
N GLY A 679 21.23 -13.88 19.97
CA GLY A 679 20.75 -12.67 19.28
C GLY A 679 19.40 -12.13 19.79
N LEU A 680 18.84 -12.71 20.88
CA LEU A 680 17.60 -12.26 21.52
C LEU A 680 17.86 -11.28 22.70
N THR A 681 19.11 -10.88 22.86
CA THR A 681 19.57 -9.97 23.92
C THR A 681 20.52 -8.93 23.35
N MET A 682 20.55 -7.76 23.98
CA MET A 682 21.59 -6.75 23.84
C MET A 682 22.38 -6.76 25.13
N ASP A 683 23.59 -7.32 25.10
CA ASP A 683 24.32 -7.75 26.29
C ASP A 683 23.43 -8.70 27.12
N PHE A 684 23.26 -8.40 28.41
CA PHE A 684 22.39 -9.13 29.35
C PHE A 684 20.90 -8.78 29.24
N ARG A 685 20.53 -7.77 28.44
CA ARG A 685 19.17 -7.22 28.41
C ARG A 685 18.33 -7.92 27.36
N ALA A 686 17.17 -8.44 27.73
CA ALA A 686 16.24 -9.06 26.80
C ALA A 686 15.74 -8.05 25.76
N THR A 687 15.84 -8.42 24.48
CA THR A 687 15.26 -7.68 23.35
C THR A 687 14.21 -8.50 22.60
N GLY A 688 14.22 -9.82 22.77
CA GLY A 688 13.26 -10.71 22.12
C GLY A 688 13.38 -10.60 20.60
N THR A 689 12.31 -10.19 19.93
CA THR A 689 12.29 -9.99 18.47
C THR A 689 12.56 -8.55 18.02
N PHE A 690 12.87 -7.65 18.95
CA PHE A 690 13.25 -6.27 18.66
C PHE A 690 14.77 -6.11 18.75
N GLU A 691 15.29 -5.01 18.21
CA GLU A 691 16.70 -4.66 18.33
C GLU A 691 17.03 -3.82 19.58
N ASP A 692 16.02 -3.19 20.21
CA ASP A 692 16.19 -2.34 21.39
C ASP A 692 15.38 -2.90 22.58
N PRO A 693 16.01 -3.13 23.77
CA PRO A 693 15.31 -3.62 24.95
C PRO A 693 14.18 -2.70 25.44
N ASN A 694 14.28 -1.39 25.21
CA ASN A 694 13.24 -0.43 25.56
C ASN A 694 12.04 -0.49 24.59
N ALA A 695 12.29 -0.69 23.30
CA ALA A 695 11.22 -0.90 22.31
C ALA A 695 10.46 -2.21 22.59
N PHE A 696 11.20 -3.27 22.91
CA PHE A 696 10.66 -4.55 23.38
C PHE A 696 9.77 -4.37 24.62
N ALA A 697 10.28 -3.71 25.66
CA ALA A 697 9.52 -3.48 26.88
C ALA A 697 8.29 -2.59 26.64
N THR A 698 8.38 -1.58 25.77
CA THR A 698 7.24 -0.73 25.39
C THR A 698 6.10 -1.55 24.80
N TYR A 699 6.41 -2.46 23.85
CA TYR A 699 5.41 -3.36 23.28
C TYR A 699 4.74 -4.25 24.34
N LEU A 700 5.53 -4.80 25.27
CA LEU A 700 5.02 -5.68 26.32
C LEU A 700 4.13 -4.95 27.33
N ILE A 701 4.51 -3.74 27.77
CA ILE A 701 3.71 -2.92 28.71
C ILE A 701 2.35 -2.60 28.12
N MET A 702 2.31 -2.12 26.87
CA MET A 702 1.05 -1.87 26.16
C MET A 702 0.21 -3.14 26.02
N SER A 703 0.86 -4.30 25.91
CA SER A 703 0.19 -5.58 25.73
C SER A 703 -0.46 -6.13 27.00
N ILE A 704 -0.09 -5.66 28.20
CA ILE A 704 -0.71 -6.13 29.46
C ILE A 704 -2.21 -5.81 29.49
N PRO A 705 -2.67 -4.55 29.34
CA PRO A 705 -4.10 -4.26 29.35
C PRO A 705 -4.84 -4.84 28.13
N LEU A 706 -4.17 -4.96 26.99
CA LEU A 706 -4.75 -5.61 25.80
C LEU A 706 -4.98 -7.12 26.01
N ALA A 707 -4.10 -7.80 26.73
CA ALA A 707 -4.28 -9.20 27.11
C ALA A 707 -5.46 -9.37 28.09
N LEU A 708 -5.61 -8.43 29.05
CA LEU A 708 -6.79 -8.40 29.94
C LEU A 708 -8.08 -8.14 29.14
N LEU A 709 -8.02 -7.23 28.17
CA LEU A 709 -9.15 -6.91 27.29
C LEU A 709 -9.58 -8.13 26.47
N ALA A 710 -8.62 -8.85 25.88
CA ALA A 710 -8.89 -10.08 25.12
C ALA A 710 -9.63 -11.13 25.97
N ARG A 711 -9.32 -11.20 27.26
CA ARG A 711 -9.96 -12.12 28.23
C ARG A 711 -11.35 -11.66 28.63
N HIS A 712 -11.51 -10.36 28.91
CA HIS A 712 -12.79 -9.73 29.25
C HIS A 712 -13.82 -9.95 28.14
N VAL A 713 -13.45 -9.59 26.91
CA VAL A 713 -14.28 -9.75 25.72
C VAL A 713 -14.65 -11.22 25.46
N ALA A 714 -13.76 -12.15 25.77
CA ALA A 714 -14.03 -13.58 25.65
C ALA A 714 -14.94 -14.14 26.77
N GLY A 715 -15.38 -13.32 27.73
CA GLY A 715 -16.17 -13.76 28.89
C GLY A 715 -15.40 -14.68 29.83
N ARG A 716 -14.06 -14.57 29.86
CA ARG A 716 -13.18 -15.42 30.68
C ARG A 716 -12.58 -14.63 31.84
N ARG A 717 -12.03 -15.33 32.84
CA ARG A 717 -11.28 -14.69 33.94
C ARG A 717 -10.19 -13.77 33.38
N LEU A 718 -10.12 -12.54 33.90
CA LEU A 718 -9.19 -11.50 33.41
C LEU A 718 -7.73 -11.97 33.44
N LEU A 719 -7.29 -12.46 34.59
CA LEU A 719 -5.95 -13.03 34.75
C LEU A 719 -5.86 -14.39 34.03
N SER A 720 -4.74 -14.61 33.36
CA SER A 720 -4.46 -15.79 32.56
C SER A 720 -2.95 -16.06 32.47
N TRP A 721 -2.56 -17.11 31.76
CA TRP A 721 -1.15 -17.43 31.57
C TRP A 721 -0.39 -16.37 30.77
N HIS A 722 -1.06 -15.58 29.90
CA HIS A 722 -0.40 -14.61 29.02
C HIS A 722 0.38 -13.53 29.79
N GLN A 723 -0.11 -13.14 30.98
CA GLN A 723 0.51 -12.07 31.77
C GLN A 723 1.90 -12.45 32.30
N ALA A 724 2.13 -13.72 32.63
CA ALA A 724 3.40 -14.18 33.20
C ALA A 724 4.61 -13.99 32.27
N PRO A 725 4.61 -14.49 31.01
CA PRO A 725 5.74 -14.28 30.11
C PRO A 725 5.88 -12.83 29.65
N ILE A 726 4.79 -12.06 29.58
CA ILE A 726 4.85 -10.61 29.31
C ILE A 726 5.61 -9.91 30.45
N LEU A 727 5.27 -10.20 31.71
CA LEU A 727 5.94 -9.61 32.87
C LEU A 727 7.40 -10.07 32.97
N ALA A 728 7.67 -11.35 32.72
CA ALA A 728 9.03 -11.89 32.67
C ALA A 728 9.90 -11.18 31.63
N GLY A 729 9.37 -10.93 30.43
CA GLY A 729 10.05 -10.17 29.39
C GLY A 729 10.33 -8.72 29.81
N ILE A 730 9.37 -8.04 30.44
CA ILE A 730 9.56 -6.67 30.95
C ILE A 730 10.70 -6.63 31.98
N ILE A 731 10.71 -7.56 32.94
CA ILE A 731 11.76 -7.65 33.96
C ILE A 731 13.11 -7.95 33.31
N ALA A 732 13.17 -8.92 32.41
CA ALA A 732 14.39 -9.33 31.71
C ALA A 732 14.96 -8.24 30.78
N SER A 733 14.16 -7.24 30.38
CA SER A 733 14.63 -6.11 29.57
C SER A 733 15.57 -5.15 30.33
N PHE A 734 15.57 -5.22 31.67
CA PHE A 734 16.27 -4.28 32.56
C PHE A 734 16.07 -2.80 32.15
N SER A 735 14.87 -2.44 31.68
CA SER A 735 14.56 -1.06 31.27
C SER A 735 13.97 -0.26 32.44
N ARG A 736 14.69 0.76 32.91
CA ARG A 736 14.22 1.68 33.97
C ARG A 736 12.91 2.37 33.59
N GLY A 737 12.82 2.86 32.36
CA GLY A 737 11.59 3.46 31.82
C GLY A 737 10.41 2.47 31.80
N ALA A 738 10.69 1.17 31.58
CA ALA A 738 9.66 0.14 31.58
C ALA A 738 9.05 -0.11 32.96
N LEU A 739 9.83 0.02 34.04
CA LEU A 739 9.31 -0.09 35.40
C LEU A 739 8.38 1.09 35.73
N VAL A 740 8.76 2.31 35.36
CA VAL A 740 7.91 3.50 35.50
C VAL A 740 6.63 3.37 34.67
N GLY A 741 6.75 2.91 33.42
CA GLY A 741 5.61 2.64 32.55
C GLY A 741 4.67 1.57 33.12
N LEU A 742 5.22 0.48 33.66
CA LEU A 742 4.45 -0.57 34.31
C LEU A 742 3.72 -0.04 35.56
N ALA A 743 4.41 0.73 36.41
CA ALA A 743 3.81 1.36 37.58
C ALA A 743 2.65 2.28 37.18
N ALA A 744 2.82 3.13 36.17
CA ALA A 744 1.76 3.99 35.66
C ALA A 744 0.53 3.20 35.16
N VAL A 745 0.76 2.12 34.40
CA VAL A 745 -0.32 1.21 33.95
C VAL A 745 -1.03 0.58 35.15
N LEU A 746 -0.30 0.12 36.15
CA LEU A 746 -0.86 -0.50 37.36
C LEU A 746 -1.67 0.49 38.20
N VAL A 747 -1.21 1.74 38.35
CA VAL A 747 -1.96 2.80 39.04
C VAL A 747 -3.29 3.06 38.34
N VAL A 748 -3.26 3.19 37.01
CA VAL A 748 -4.48 3.42 36.20
C VAL A 748 -5.43 2.22 36.26
N LEU A 749 -4.91 1.00 36.18
CA LEU A 749 -5.71 -0.22 36.35
C LEU A 749 -6.30 -0.32 37.76
N CYS A 750 -5.55 0.07 38.80
CA CYS A 750 -6.02 0.11 40.18
C CYS A 750 -7.20 1.09 40.32
N PHE A 751 -7.02 2.31 39.82
CA PHE A 751 -8.07 3.35 39.78
C PHE A 751 -9.34 2.87 39.07
N PHE A 752 -9.20 2.23 37.90
CA PHE A 752 -10.35 1.66 37.19
C PHE A 752 -10.95 0.44 37.91
N ALA A 753 -10.14 -0.38 38.58
CA ALA A 753 -10.63 -1.53 39.34
C ALA A 753 -11.54 -1.13 40.51
N PHE A 754 -11.35 0.06 41.09
CA PHE A 754 -12.27 0.60 42.11
C PHE A 754 -13.60 1.08 41.53
N ARG A 755 -13.59 1.60 40.29
CA ARG A 755 -14.80 2.14 39.63
C ARG A 755 -15.56 1.14 38.78
N ASP A 756 -14.92 0.05 38.37
CA ASP A 756 -15.49 -0.94 37.48
C ASP A 756 -15.61 -2.32 38.17
N PRO A 757 -16.83 -2.84 38.39
CA PRO A 757 -17.00 -4.15 39.01
C PRO A 757 -16.38 -5.29 38.17
N ALA A 758 -16.27 -5.15 36.84
CA ALA A 758 -15.64 -6.15 35.99
C ALA A 758 -14.15 -6.31 36.28
N LEU A 759 -13.49 -5.26 36.80
CA LEU A 759 -12.05 -5.19 37.07
C LEU A 759 -11.70 -5.45 38.54
N ARG A 760 -12.67 -5.74 39.41
CA ARG A 760 -12.47 -5.91 40.86
C ARG A 760 -11.38 -6.94 41.24
N ALA A 761 -11.20 -7.98 40.43
CA ALA A 761 -10.18 -9.01 40.64
C ALA A 761 -8.74 -8.47 40.54
N LEU A 762 -8.55 -7.30 39.91
CA LEU A 762 -7.24 -6.66 39.76
C LEU A 762 -6.87 -5.77 40.94
N ARG A 763 -7.79 -5.43 41.86
CA ARG A 763 -7.52 -4.51 42.99
C ARG A 763 -6.36 -5.00 43.84
N VAL A 764 -6.42 -6.24 44.29
CA VAL A 764 -5.39 -6.84 45.16
C VAL A 764 -4.06 -6.93 44.43
N VAL A 765 -4.07 -7.38 43.18
CA VAL A 765 -2.85 -7.51 42.36
C VAL A 765 -2.21 -6.14 42.10
N ALA A 766 -3.01 -5.13 41.78
CA ALA A 766 -2.50 -3.79 41.51
C ALA A 766 -1.97 -3.11 42.78
N LEU A 767 -2.64 -3.28 43.93
CA LEU A 767 -2.17 -2.76 45.22
C LEU A 767 -0.87 -3.44 45.67
N LEU A 768 -0.79 -4.77 45.55
CA LEU A 768 0.44 -5.51 45.87
C LEU A 768 1.58 -5.10 44.95
N ALA A 769 1.34 -5.01 43.64
CA ALA A 769 2.36 -4.60 42.69
C ALA A 769 2.82 -3.15 42.91
N LEU A 770 1.91 -2.25 43.30
CA LEU A 770 2.25 -0.87 43.67
C LEU A 770 3.06 -0.82 44.97
N GLY A 771 2.70 -1.63 45.96
CA GLY A 771 3.45 -1.77 47.21
C GLY A 771 4.86 -2.29 46.98
N VAL A 772 5.03 -3.32 46.15
CA VAL A 772 6.35 -3.84 45.76
C VAL A 772 7.17 -2.79 45.03
N ALA A 773 6.58 -2.06 44.08
CA ALA A 773 7.26 -0.99 43.37
C ALA A 773 7.69 0.15 44.33
N ALA A 774 6.83 0.52 45.29
CA ALA A 774 7.13 1.53 46.28
C ALA A 774 8.28 1.10 47.21
N VAL A 775 8.27 -0.13 47.70
CA VAL A 775 9.37 -0.68 48.52
C VAL A 775 10.68 -0.70 47.74
N PHE A 776 10.66 -1.14 46.48
CA PHE A 776 11.87 -1.16 45.62
C PHE A 776 12.48 0.24 45.41
N VAL A 777 11.64 1.27 45.34
CA VAL A 777 12.06 2.67 45.19
C VAL A 777 12.54 3.25 46.51
N LEU A 778 11.82 2.99 47.61
CA LEU A 778 12.10 3.55 48.94
C LEU A 778 13.32 2.92 49.63
N ASP A 779 13.60 1.64 49.37
CA ASP A 779 14.68 0.89 50.02
C ASP A 779 16.06 1.11 49.36
N GLY A 780 16.15 1.90 48.29
CA GLY A 780 17.41 2.08 47.55
C GLY A 780 17.94 0.79 46.87
N ALA A 781 17.21 -0.33 46.97
CA ALA A 781 17.48 -1.57 46.26
C ALA A 781 17.48 -1.36 44.73
N ALA A 782 16.66 -0.43 44.24
CA ALA A 782 16.74 0.05 42.87
C ALA A 782 18.13 0.66 42.58
N SER A 783 18.59 1.64 43.35
CA SER A 783 19.89 2.29 43.07
C SER A 783 21.05 1.29 43.15
N THR A 784 21.06 0.35 44.10
CA THR A 784 22.14 -0.66 44.23
C THR A 784 22.13 -1.72 43.12
N VAL A 785 20.97 -2.21 42.68
CA VAL A 785 20.86 -3.14 41.53
C VAL A 785 21.18 -2.44 40.20
N PHE A 786 20.89 -1.13 40.09
CA PHE A 786 21.10 -0.34 38.87
C PHE A 786 22.47 0.36 38.77
N GLU A 787 23.12 0.72 39.89
CA GLU A 787 24.49 1.27 39.92
C GLU A 787 25.53 0.17 39.65
N GLY A 788 25.31 -1.03 40.20
CA GLY A 788 26.19 -2.19 39.97
C GLY A 788 26.24 -2.68 38.53
N SER A 789 25.34 -2.21 37.65
CA SER A 789 25.27 -2.66 36.25
C SER A 789 25.97 -1.74 35.24
N ARG A 790 26.29 -0.46 35.54
CA ARG A 790 27.14 0.39 34.67
C ARG A 790 27.97 1.50 35.36
N GLY A 791 27.92 1.71 36.67
CA GLY A 791 28.80 2.68 37.35
C GLY A 791 28.65 4.16 36.93
N VAL A 792 27.52 4.55 36.32
CA VAL A 792 27.25 5.94 35.88
C VAL A 792 26.08 6.49 36.67
N GLY A 793 26.27 7.63 37.35
CA GLY A 793 25.27 8.24 38.24
C GLY A 793 24.05 8.79 37.49
N PHE A 794 22.95 9.05 38.21
CA PHE A 794 21.70 9.60 37.64
C PHE A 794 21.90 10.92 36.86
N GLY A 795 22.90 11.72 37.22
CA GLY A 795 23.26 12.99 36.57
C GLY A 795 24.14 12.87 35.32
N GLU A 796 24.67 11.68 35.03
CA GLU A 796 25.60 11.44 33.90
C GLU A 796 24.92 10.72 32.72
N ASP A 797 23.62 10.42 32.81
CA ASP A 797 22.86 9.81 31.72
C ASP A 797 22.75 10.77 30.53
N VAL A 798 23.25 10.34 29.37
CA VAL A 798 23.24 11.09 28.11
C VAL A 798 21.85 11.61 27.75
N ARG A 799 20.78 10.93 28.17
CA ARG A 799 19.38 11.35 27.93
C ARG A 799 19.06 12.72 28.49
N PHE A 800 19.54 13.07 29.69
CA PHE A 800 19.23 14.37 30.28
C PHE A 800 19.91 15.51 29.52
N ARG A 801 21.12 15.28 29.01
CA ARG A 801 21.80 16.22 28.10
C ARG A 801 21.04 16.37 26.78
N LEU A 802 20.54 15.28 26.21
CA LEU A 802 19.71 15.30 25.01
C LEU A 802 18.38 16.04 25.23
N TRP A 803 17.76 15.89 26.40
CA TRP A 803 16.53 16.60 26.73
C TRP A 803 16.77 18.09 26.92
N ALA A 804 17.86 18.46 27.61
CA ALA A 804 18.27 19.85 27.74
C ALA A 804 18.53 20.49 26.35
N ALA A 805 19.25 19.78 25.47
CA ALA A 805 19.48 20.21 24.10
C ALA A 805 18.16 20.34 23.29
N ALA A 806 17.23 19.40 23.43
CA ALA A 806 15.94 19.50 22.75
C ALA A 806 15.09 20.68 23.24
N VAL A 807 15.14 20.98 24.54
CA VAL A 807 14.50 22.19 25.08
C VAL A 807 15.18 23.44 24.55
N ASP A 808 16.51 23.49 24.52
CA ASP A 808 17.27 24.62 23.98
C ASP A 808 16.95 24.88 22.50
N VAL A 809 17.00 23.84 21.66
CA VAL A 809 16.60 23.92 20.24
C VAL A 809 15.16 24.42 20.09
N TRP A 810 14.24 23.95 20.93
CA TRP A 810 12.85 24.40 20.90
C TRP A 810 12.71 25.87 21.30
N LEU A 811 13.43 26.34 22.32
CA LEU A 811 13.37 27.74 22.77
C LEU A 811 13.84 28.74 21.71
N HIS A 812 14.75 28.32 20.82
CA HIS A 812 15.19 29.12 19.68
C HIS A 812 14.15 29.17 18.55
N ALA A 813 13.28 28.15 18.42
CA ALA A 813 12.25 28.07 17.39
C ALA A 813 10.89 27.57 17.94
N PRO A 814 10.24 28.33 18.86
CA PRO A 814 9.17 27.78 19.71
C PRO A 814 7.88 27.43 18.95
N LEU A 815 7.57 28.17 17.88
CA LEU A 815 6.32 28.00 17.12
C LEU A 815 6.44 26.93 16.03
N MET A 816 7.49 27.03 15.20
CA MET A 816 7.63 26.22 13.97
C MET A 816 8.72 25.14 14.05
N GLY A 817 9.53 25.14 15.12
CA GLY A 817 10.65 24.22 15.29
C GLY A 817 11.78 24.45 14.28
N VAL A 818 12.72 23.51 14.23
CA VAL A 818 13.87 23.53 13.32
C VAL A 818 13.65 22.74 12.02
N GLY A 819 12.54 22.02 11.91
CA GLY A 819 12.25 21.10 10.80
C GLY A 819 12.41 19.62 11.20
N LEU A 820 11.61 18.76 10.58
CA LEU A 820 11.62 17.31 10.81
C LEU A 820 12.98 16.72 10.44
N GLY A 821 13.53 15.90 11.34
CA GLY A 821 14.85 15.28 11.20
C GLY A 821 16.04 16.23 11.41
N GLN A 822 15.81 17.51 11.75
CA GLN A 822 16.90 18.49 11.93
C GLN A 822 17.45 18.57 13.35
N PHE A 823 16.94 17.77 14.29
CA PHE A 823 17.37 17.83 15.69
C PHE A 823 18.88 17.57 15.85
N ILE A 824 19.41 16.54 15.18
CA ILE A 824 20.83 16.14 15.25
C ILE A 824 21.73 17.31 14.84
N VAL A 825 21.50 17.85 13.64
CA VAL A 825 22.26 18.99 13.10
C VAL A 825 22.12 20.24 13.98
N SER A 826 20.91 20.50 14.49
CA SER A 826 20.65 21.71 15.27
C SER A 826 21.10 21.61 16.74
N SER A 827 21.54 20.44 17.19
CA SER A 827 22.00 20.21 18.57
C SER A 827 23.50 19.92 18.66
N GLU A 828 24.22 19.95 17.53
CA GLU A 828 25.66 19.67 17.44
C GLU A 828 26.48 20.61 18.33
N ASP A 829 26.17 21.92 18.30
CA ASP A 829 26.84 22.93 19.13
C ASP A 829 26.63 22.71 20.64
N VAL A 830 25.50 22.08 21.03
CA VAL A 830 25.13 21.84 22.43
C VAL A 830 25.70 20.51 22.94
N LEU A 831 25.83 19.50 22.06
CA LEU A 831 26.17 18.13 22.43
C LEU A 831 27.61 17.72 22.07
N GLY A 832 28.31 18.48 21.23
CA GLY A 832 29.66 18.16 20.77
C GLY A 832 29.77 16.74 20.20
N SER A 833 30.73 15.94 20.70
CA SER A 833 30.93 14.54 20.28
C SER A 833 29.77 13.57 20.57
N SER A 834 28.74 14.01 21.31
CA SER A 834 27.51 13.24 21.57
C SER A 834 26.39 13.56 20.55
N GLY A 835 26.62 14.47 19.60
CA GLY A 835 25.62 15.05 18.69
C GLY A 835 24.96 14.10 17.69
N GLY A 836 25.37 12.83 17.59
CA GLY A 836 24.83 11.87 16.62
C GLY A 836 23.54 11.14 17.04
N VAL A 837 22.89 11.52 18.15
CA VAL A 837 21.80 10.72 18.76
C VAL A 837 20.49 11.52 18.86
N LEU A 838 19.38 10.92 18.43
CA LEU A 838 18.03 11.48 18.55
C LEU A 838 17.67 11.81 20.02
N ALA A 839 16.74 12.75 20.22
CA ALA A 839 16.37 13.31 21.52
C ALA A 839 15.89 12.31 22.61
N HIS A 840 15.82 11.00 22.35
CA HIS A 840 15.38 9.94 23.27
C HIS A 840 14.11 10.30 24.09
N ASN A 841 13.23 11.11 23.49
CA ASN A 841 11.97 11.58 24.04
C ASN A 841 11.11 12.04 22.86
N THR A 842 9.99 11.36 22.63
CA THR A 842 9.11 11.63 21.49
C THR A 842 8.54 13.05 21.56
N TYR A 843 8.12 13.49 22.74
CA TYR A 843 7.49 14.80 22.91
C TYR A 843 8.47 15.95 22.67
N LEU A 844 9.68 15.86 23.24
CA LEU A 844 10.71 16.88 23.03
C LEU A 844 11.24 16.86 21.59
N SER A 845 11.38 15.70 20.97
CA SER A 845 11.77 15.60 19.55
C SER A 845 10.79 16.34 18.65
N ILE A 846 9.48 16.11 18.85
CA ILE A 846 8.45 16.77 18.03
C ILE A 846 8.37 18.27 18.33
N LEU A 847 8.57 18.70 19.58
CA LEU A 847 8.61 20.11 19.94
C LEU A 847 9.82 20.82 19.32
N ALA A 848 11.02 20.23 19.38
CA ALA A 848 12.21 20.79 18.78
C ALA A 848 12.07 20.89 17.25
N GLU A 849 11.60 19.82 16.60
CA GLU A 849 11.56 19.75 15.13
C GLU A 849 10.34 20.42 14.50
N GLY A 850 9.17 20.34 15.14
CA GLY A 850 7.92 20.89 14.61
C GLY A 850 7.40 22.13 15.35
N GLY A 851 8.00 22.52 16.47
CA GLY A 851 7.51 23.57 17.33
C GLY A 851 6.17 23.22 17.98
N ALA A 852 5.55 24.21 18.63
CA ALA A 852 4.22 24.05 19.22
C ALA A 852 3.16 23.67 18.17
N VAL A 853 3.26 24.20 16.95
CA VAL A 853 2.31 23.90 15.87
C VAL A 853 2.43 22.44 15.43
N GLY A 854 3.65 21.97 15.16
CA GLY A 854 3.91 20.58 14.79
C GLY A 854 3.49 19.59 15.89
N ALA A 855 3.75 19.93 17.16
CA ALA A 855 3.31 19.13 18.31
C ALA A 855 1.78 19.01 18.40
N MET A 856 1.04 20.10 18.20
CA MET A 856 -0.43 20.07 18.16
C MET A 856 -0.93 19.16 17.02
N VAL A 857 -0.35 19.28 15.83
CA VAL A 857 -0.72 18.48 14.66
C VAL A 857 -0.45 17.00 14.89
N TYR A 858 0.72 16.65 15.44
CA TYR A 858 1.11 15.27 15.72
C TYR A 858 0.22 14.63 16.81
N LEU A 859 -0.03 15.34 17.90
CA LEU A 859 -0.78 14.83 19.05
C LEU A 859 -2.30 14.79 18.84
N ALA A 860 -2.82 15.40 17.77
CA ALA A 860 -4.26 15.48 17.51
C ALA A 860 -4.94 14.10 17.42
N ILE A 861 -4.33 13.10 16.77
CA ILE A 861 -4.92 11.75 16.65
C ILE A 861 -4.96 11.03 18.01
N PRO A 862 -3.82 10.90 18.75
CA PRO A 862 -3.85 10.32 20.10
C PRO A 862 -4.84 11.01 21.04
N ILE A 863 -4.86 12.35 21.07
CA ILE A 863 -5.76 13.12 21.95
C ILE A 863 -7.22 12.85 21.57
N ALA A 864 -7.56 12.85 20.28
CA ALA A 864 -8.92 12.58 19.83
C ALA A 864 -9.36 11.14 20.18
N ALA A 865 -8.47 10.16 20.07
CA ALA A 865 -8.74 8.77 20.46
C ALA A 865 -8.98 8.65 21.98
N VAL A 866 -8.14 9.26 22.80
CA VAL A 866 -8.29 9.30 24.27
C VAL A 866 -9.61 9.98 24.66
N ALA A 867 -9.91 11.14 24.08
CA ALA A 867 -11.16 11.86 24.33
C ALA A 867 -12.39 11.02 23.93
N ALA A 868 -12.32 10.27 22.83
CA ALA A 868 -13.39 9.38 22.41
C ALA A 868 -13.59 8.20 23.38
N LEU A 869 -12.51 7.60 23.87
CA LEU A 869 -12.57 6.51 24.86
C LEU A 869 -13.07 6.98 26.22
N LEU A 870 -12.60 8.14 26.71
CA LEU A 870 -13.07 8.73 27.97
C LEU A 870 -14.57 8.97 27.96
N ARG A 871 -15.12 9.46 26.84
CA ARG A 871 -16.57 9.64 26.68
C ARG A 871 -17.36 8.33 26.76
N ARG A 872 -16.77 7.19 26.40
CA ARG A 872 -17.44 5.87 26.47
C ARG A 872 -17.59 5.37 27.89
N GLY A 873 -16.50 5.40 28.66
CA GLY A 873 -16.49 4.95 30.05
C GLY A 873 -16.79 3.47 30.30
N ASP A 874 -16.91 2.63 29.27
CA ASP A 874 -17.10 1.19 29.40
C ASP A 874 -15.79 0.46 29.78
N THR A 875 -15.89 -0.79 30.26
CA THR A 875 -14.72 -1.58 30.69
C THR A 875 -13.67 -1.69 29.59
N VAL A 876 -14.11 -1.82 28.33
CA VAL A 876 -13.18 -1.89 27.20
C VAL A 876 -12.45 -0.58 26.99
N ALA A 877 -13.13 0.57 27.01
CA ALA A 877 -12.47 1.86 26.90
C ALA A 877 -11.47 2.08 28.04
N ARG A 878 -11.79 1.67 29.27
CA ARG A 878 -10.87 1.74 30.42
C ARG A 878 -9.59 0.93 30.20
N LEU A 879 -9.70 -0.30 29.69
CA LEU A 879 -8.54 -1.15 29.40
C LEU A 879 -7.72 -0.60 28.21
N LEU A 880 -8.36 -0.04 27.19
CA LEU A 880 -7.66 0.63 26.08
C LEU A 880 -6.93 1.90 26.58
N LEU A 881 -7.54 2.70 27.45
CA LEU A 881 -6.89 3.86 28.08
C LEU A 881 -5.67 3.43 28.90
N ALA A 882 -5.78 2.37 29.70
CA ALA A 882 -4.65 1.83 30.45
C ALA A 882 -3.50 1.38 29.53
N SER A 883 -3.81 0.75 28.38
CA SER A 883 -2.80 0.42 27.37
C SER A 883 -2.12 1.66 26.78
N GLY A 884 -2.89 2.71 26.49
CA GLY A 884 -2.37 3.97 25.95
C GLY A 884 -1.42 4.68 26.91
N VAL A 885 -1.71 4.65 28.22
CA VAL A 885 -0.84 5.22 29.27
C VAL A 885 0.55 4.57 29.24
N GLY A 886 0.62 3.24 29.09
CA GLY A 886 1.89 2.54 28.98
C GLY A 886 2.77 3.05 27.84
N GLY A 887 2.18 3.23 26.65
CA GLY A 887 2.89 3.78 25.49
C GLY A 887 3.29 5.25 25.67
N ALA A 888 2.42 6.07 26.26
CA ALA A 888 2.67 7.50 26.50
C ALA A 888 3.81 7.73 27.50
N VAL A 889 3.87 6.94 28.58
CA VAL A 889 4.97 7.05 29.56
C VAL A 889 6.30 6.61 28.94
N MET A 890 6.31 5.54 28.16
CA MET A 890 7.51 5.10 27.45
C MET A 890 8.01 6.14 26.43
N ALA A 891 7.10 6.91 25.82
CA ALA A 891 7.44 7.98 24.88
C ALA A 891 8.22 9.14 25.50
N VAL A 892 8.25 9.26 26.84
CA VAL A 892 9.12 10.22 27.55
C VAL A 892 10.58 9.80 27.50
N SER A 893 10.86 8.49 27.51
CA SER A 893 12.21 7.93 27.59
C SER A 893 12.73 7.33 26.28
N LEU A 894 11.92 7.37 25.22
CA LEU A 894 12.27 6.87 23.89
C LEU A 894 11.62 7.73 22.81
N ASN A 895 12.25 7.80 21.64
CA ASN A 895 11.60 8.32 20.44
C ASN A 895 10.79 7.19 19.79
N LEU A 896 9.47 7.24 19.93
CA LEU A 896 8.51 6.23 19.46
C LEU A 896 7.73 6.71 18.23
N GLN A 897 8.17 7.78 17.56
CA GLN A 897 7.40 8.40 16.49
C GLN A 897 7.06 7.43 15.34
N ASN A 898 7.99 6.53 15.04
CA ASN A 898 7.91 5.51 14.00
C ASN A 898 7.56 4.11 14.55
N PHE A 899 7.14 4.00 15.82
CA PHE A 899 6.91 2.72 16.46
C PHE A 899 5.57 2.10 16.03
N ARG A 900 5.58 1.25 15.00
CA ARG A 900 4.38 0.61 14.39
C ARG A 900 3.33 0.08 15.41
N PRO A 901 3.70 -0.59 16.52
CA PRO A 901 2.71 -1.08 17.48
C PRO A 901 1.80 0.02 18.08
N ILE A 902 2.31 1.24 18.28
CA ILE A 902 1.50 2.34 18.85
C ILE A 902 0.41 2.78 17.90
N TRP A 903 0.72 2.87 16.61
CA TRP A 903 -0.22 3.28 15.57
C TRP A 903 -1.27 2.21 15.26
N LEU A 904 -0.87 0.94 15.35
CA LEU A 904 -1.78 -0.20 15.30
C LEU A 904 -2.75 -0.20 16.50
N PHE A 905 -2.25 0.09 17.69
CA PHE A 905 -3.08 0.26 18.89
C PHE A 905 -4.04 1.45 18.77
N LEU A 906 -3.58 2.61 18.29
CA LEU A 906 -4.43 3.79 18.07
C LEU A 906 -5.57 3.48 17.08
N ALA A 907 -5.27 2.73 16.01
CA ALA A 907 -6.29 2.27 15.08
C ALA A 907 -7.33 1.37 15.75
N LEU A 908 -6.91 0.44 16.62
CA LEU A 908 -7.81 -0.42 17.40
C LEU A 908 -8.67 0.40 18.36
N ALA A 909 -8.07 1.37 19.06
CA ALA A 909 -8.75 2.27 19.97
C ALA A 909 -9.85 3.08 19.27
N VAL A 910 -9.53 3.68 18.12
CA VAL A 910 -10.50 4.42 17.29
C VAL A 910 -11.56 3.49 16.72
N ALA A 911 -11.19 2.30 16.23
CA ALA A 911 -12.14 1.31 15.72
C ALA A 911 -13.20 0.92 16.76
N TRP A 912 -12.80 0.80 18.04
CA TRP A 912 -13.72 0.46 19.13
C TRP A 912 -14.78 1.53 19.39
N THR A 913 -14.50 2.79 19.06
CA THR A 913 -15.45 3.89 19.28
C THR A 913 -16.75 3.72 18.49
N ALA A 914 -16.72 2.95 17.40
CA ALA A 914 -17.87 2.66 16.55
C ALA A 914 -18.85 1.62 17.14
N VAL A 915 -18.48 0.89 18.19
CA VAL A 915 -19.34 -0.14 18.80
C VAL A 915 -20.49 0.52 19.57
N PRO A 916 -21.77 0.15 19.33
CA PRO A 916 -22.88 0.66 20.14
C PRO A 916 -22.68 0.39 21.63
N ARG A 917 -23.02 1.35 22.50
CA ARG A 917 -22.97 1.13 23.95
C ARG A 917 -24.01 0.07 24.34
N GLU A 918 -23.63 -0.88 25.19
CA GLU A 918 -24.63 -1.67 25.91
C GLU A 918 -25.47 -0.70 26.76
N ARG A 919 -26.79 -0.70 26.56
CA ARG A 919 -27.70 0.06 27.42
C ARG A 919 -27.72 -0.62 28.79
N ASP A 920 -27.63 0.20 29.83
CA ASP A 920 -27.70 -0.21 31.22
C ASP A 920 -28.99 -1.02 31.47
N PRO A 921 -28.89 -2.27 31.96
CA PRO A 921 -30.06 -3.08 32.32
C PRO A 921 -30.92 -2.45 33.42
N SER A 922 -30.40 -1.45 34.15
CA SER A 922 -31.10 -0.78 35.25
C SER A 922 -32.06 0.33 34.82
N ALA A 923 -32.07 0.74 33.55
CA ALA A 923 -33.07 1.67 33.02
C ALA A 923 -34.35 0.89 32.67
N GLY A 924 -35.20 0.68 33.67
CA GLY A 924 -36.51 0.06 33.54
C GLY A 924 -37.40 0.79 32.53
N GLY A 925 -37.56 0.18 31.35
CA GLY A 925 -38.54 0.54 30.33
C GLY A 925 -38.97 -0.74 29.62
N ASP A 926 -40.21 -1.15 29.86
CA ASP A 926 -40.81 -2.37 29.33
C ASP A 926 -41.01 -2.23 27.82
N ASP A 927 -40.03 -2.69 27.03
CA ASP A 927 -40.19 -2.84 25.59
C ASP A 927 -39.71 -4.24 25.15
N ARG A 928 -40.66 -5.18 25.10
CA ARG A 928 -40.45 -6.62 24.88
C ARG A 928 -40.00 -7.01 23.45
N LEU A 929 -39.42 -6.10 22.67
CA LEU A 929 -39.01 -6.36 21.29
C LEU A 929 -37.50 -6.20 20.99
N GLY A 930 -36.68 -5.88 22.01
CA GLY A 930 -35.22 -5.66 21.84
C GLY A 930 -34.26 -6.73 22.41
N ARG A 931 -34.76 -7.75 23.12
CA ARG A 931 -33.90 -8.77 23.77
C ARG A 931 -33.41 -9.83 22.76
N GLY A 932 -32.44 -9.47 21.91
CA GLY A 932 -32.01 -10.34 20.81
C GLY A 932 -30.52 -10.57 20.61
N LEU A 933 -29.62 -9.68 21.04
CA LEU A 933 -28.26 -9.68 20.47
C LEU A 933 -27.08 -10.01 21.40
N LEU A 934 -27.20 -9.95 22.73
CA LEU A 934 -26.05 -10.21 23.61
C LEU A 934 -26.47 -10.79 24.98
N HIS A 935 -27.12 -11.97 25.03
CA HIS A 935 -27.34 -12.68 26.31
C HIS A 935 -26.38 -13.89 26.46
N PRO A 936 -25.70 -14.06 27.61
CA PRO A 936 -24.75 -15.15 27.86
C PRO A 936 -25.32 -16.57 27.74
N ASP A 937 -26.64 -16.75 27.92
CA ASP A 937 -27.24 -18.09 27.99
C ASP A 937 -27.37 -18.81 26.64
N ARG A 938 -27.32 -18.08 25.51
CA ARG A 938 -27.25 -18.70 24.18
C ARG A 938 -25.83 -19.10 23.75
N LEU A 939 -24.80 -18.74 24.52
CA LEU A 939 -23.44 -19.24 24.32
C LEU A 939 -23.25 -20.64 24.92
N ARG A 940 -24.05 -21.04 25.91
CA ARG A 940 -23.95 -22.37 26.56
C ARG A 940 -24.58 -23.51 25.75
N SER A 941 -25.50 -23.22 24.83
CA SER A 941 -26.15 -24.25 23.99
C SER A 941 -25.58 -24.36 22.56
N ARG A 942 -24.58 -23.55 22.22
CA ARG A 942 -23.86 -23.57 20.92
C ARG A 942 -22.45 -24.15 20.98
N THR A 943 -22.05 -24.68 22.12
CA THR A 943 -20.71 -25.21 22.41
C THR A 943 -20.31 -26.43 21.56
N THR A 944 -21.24 -27.10 20.86
CA THR A 944 -20.95 -28.26 20.00
C THR A 944 -20.78 -27.93 18.50
N THR A 945 -20.92 -26.67 18.06
CA THR A 945 -20.77 -26.27 16.64
C THR A 945 -19.69 -25.19 16.40
N HIS A 946 -18.60 -25.22 17.16
CA HIS A 946 -17.58 -24.15 17.22
C HIS A 946 -16.47 -24.17 16.14
N THR A 947 -16.54 -25.01 15.09
CA THR A 947 -15.46 -25.07 14.07
C THR A 947 -15.88 -24.62 12.67
N ARG A 948 -17.17 -24.67 12.32
CA ARG A 948 -17.64 -24.40 10.94
C ARG A 948 -18.04 -22.96 10.64
N THR A 949 -18.59 -22.24 11.62
CA THR A 949 -19.02 -20.83 11.45
C THR A 949 -17.82 -19.87 11.47
N TYR A 950 -16.76 -20.31 12.14
CA TYR A 950 -15.54 -19.57 12.45
C TYR A 950 -14.49 -19.54 11.34
N ALA A 951 -14.56 -20.49 10.39
CA ALA A 951 -13.77 -20.42 9.16
C ALA A 951 -14.35 -19.35 8.22
N ARG A 952 -15.67 -19.17 8.19
CA ARG A 952 -16.36 -18.31 7.21
C ARG A 952 -16.09 -16.80 7.31
N THR A 953 -15.71 -16.27 8.47
CA THR A 953 -15.41 -14.83 8.65
C THR A 953 -13.97 -14.47 8.30
N GLU A 954 -12.99 -15.29 8.69
CA GLU A 954 -11.60 -15.16 8.20
C GLU A 954 -11.47 -15.48 6.72
N GLU A 955 -12.30 -16.39 6.19
CA GLU A 955 -12.44 -16.65 4.75
C GLU A 955 -12.89 -15.40 3.96
N SER A 956 -13.46 -14.39 4.61
CA SER A 956 -13.74 -13.11 3.95
C SER A 956 -12.55 -12.18 3.88
N TRP A 957 -11.50 -12.36 4.70
CA TRP A 957 -10.35 -11.46 4.82
C TRP A 957 -9.02 -12.05 4.34
N ILE A 958 -8.93 -13.38 4.17
CA ILE A 958 -7.97 -14.06 3.30
C ILE A 958 -8.31 -13.73 1.84
#